data_AF-A0A7R9A0H9-F1
#
_entry.id   AF-A0A7R9A0H9-F1
#
_cell.length_a   1.000
_cell.length_b   1.000
_cell.length_c   1.000
_cell.angle_alpha   90.00
_cell.angle_beta   90.00
_cell.angle_gamma   90.00
#
_symmetry.space_group_name_H-M   'P 1'
#
loop_
_entity.id
_entity.type
_entity.pdbx_description
1 polymer ?
#
loop_
_entity_poly.entity_id
_entity_poly.type
_entity_poly.pdbx_seq_one_letter_code
_entity_poly.pdbx_strand_id
1 'polypeptide(L)'
;MNASQDEINAAYRRLSRLYHPDKHSEQKKNNARQLFNKTKTIYEVLSDPHKRAIYDTLGVKGLQLEGWEMIPRTKTPREIREEFERLSRLQEEMHLQQKTNPKGRIVMNVNAVDFFNPYWDDDDEDDGERGEGERNRLFPSLEVSGLTFFQSIEAPLTTKNTALLSGEVTAHNGIGSGEQDPAVMFHLKVLHGPIPSHLFSSNLSVGMRKLLSHKSWAEFDVGMGTGLNFSLKGYRNLSKRSYLTASAYLHATSHGLQPLFVASLMYQLDKKISGHITWKGGAQNGMTTTLVRDSEKTRLVGSLHLGASSSYASFRSMVKLKEVKLRAGIKAGTFGYLLDCGVDKKISDYSWLGASLIFGIPTGVLLRVKLTRSTQTYECNMALCEEVLPAPLLYGSLVPLIMYQVLKALIIDPYQREEKQRHVLKHKEAHAARQKEHKKEAEAALELMKETVWRIIQQEESCQGLIIVKALYGCHASQLGTGEQGQEADGNVIDVTIPLQCLVKDSKLIIHDVQKSQLPGFYDPCIGEEKTIQVEYLFRGQHHHVIVNESEPLRIPKISSNGEEMRDGQFPFSLQVSAGRRIAERERDWSSLLIVDAMIGAIATNGTHRILDQNLTSSTSLSPGFSAYESQSSRIFISNNGIPLLEEMSGKKRLKRSLCERVILTPEVYAICLEHALSTSNEVMGLLVGQALVSGGVMSIVTIIVLGQSDATEDRVEISPEVLSSASEKAEELAQVNHFPLRVVGWYHSHPEITVPPSHIDLETQIGYQSLDDSFIGLIVSLQSHQAYKRPKKLLLMDAMKEKHLKFAVE
;
A
#
# COMPACT_ATOMS: atom_id res chain seq x y z
N MET A 1 26.68 24.94 26.31
CA MET A 1 25.43 24.49 26.93
C MET A 1 25.71 23.19 27.69
N ASN A 2 26.33 23.27 28.87
CA ASN A 2 26.90 22.10 29.56
C ASN A 2 26.07 21.70 30.79
N ALA A 3 24.74 21.64 30.66
CA ALA A 3 23.88 21.10 31.71
C ALA A 3 24.01 19.57 31.76
N SER A 4 24.18 19.02 32.95
CA SER A 4 24.25 17.58 33.17
C SER A 4 22.86 16.93 33.03
N GLN A 5 22.81 15.62 32.76
CA GLN A 5 21.54 14.91 32.61
C GLN A 5 20.67 14.99 33.88
N ASP A 6 21.32 14.94 35.05
CA ASP A 6 20.65 15.03 36.34
C ASP A 6 20.03 16.40 36.59
N GLU A 7 20.67 17.48 36.13
CA GLU A 7 20.11 18.83 36.17
C GLU A 7 18.88 18.98 35.28
N ILE A 8 18.91 18.38 34.09
CA ILE A 8 17.78 18.37 33.14
C ILE A 8 16.60 17.60 33.73
N ASN A 9 16.86 16.42 34.31
CA ASN A 9 15.88 15.61 35.01
C ASN A 9 15.26 16.35 36.21
N ALA A 10 16.09 17.01 37.03
CA ALA A 10 15.65 17.78 38.19
C ALA A 10 14.79 19.00 37.76
N ALA A 11 15.22 19.72 36.73
CA ALA A 11 14.48 20.84 36.17
C ALA A 11 13.14 20.41 35.58
N TYR A 12 13.10 19.30 34.85
CA TYR A 12 11.87 18.73 34.31
C TYR A 12 10.87 18.35 35.41
N ARG A 13 11.32 17.66 36.47
CA ARG A 13 10.46 17.33 37.62
C ARG A 13 9.90 18.57 38.31
N ARG A 14 10.70 19.63 38.43
CA ARG A 14 10.26 20.92 39.00
C ARG A 14 9.21 21.61 38.14
N LEU A 15 9.47 21.73 36.83
CA LEU A 15 8.59 22.43 35.88
C LEU A 15 7.30 21.63 35.61
N SER A 16 7.38 20.30 35.55
CA SER A 16 6.20 19.42 35.40
C SER A 16 5.25 19.54 36.59
N ARG A 17 5.78 19.62 37.82
CA ARG A 17 4.97 19.87 39.02
C ARG A 17 4.36 21.28 39.07
N LEU A 18 5.02 22.25 38.45
CA LEU A 18 4.57 23.64 38.40
C LEU A 18 3.48 23.84 37.33
N TYR A 19 3.60 23.20 36.18
CA TYR A 19 2.66 23.33 35.05
C TYR A 19 1.60 22.23 34.96
N HIS A 20 1.48 21.38 35.99
CA HIS A 20 0.47 20.32 36.03
C HIS A 20 -0.95 20.92 35.98
N PRO A 21 -1.83 20.47 35.05
CA PRO A 21 -3.15 21.08 34.85
C PRO A 21 -4.04 21.05 36.11
N ASP A 22 -3.92 20.01 36.94
CA ASP A 22 -4.72 19.85 38.17
C ASP A 22 -4.43 20.89 39.27
N LYS A 23 -3.32 21.60 39.19
CA LYS A 23 -2.94 22.60 40.21
C LYS A 23 -3.38 24.02 39.87
N HIS A 24 -4.03 24.23 38.73
CA HIS A 24 -4.43 25.55 38.23
C HIS A 24 -5.95 25.66 38.08
N SER A 25 -6.47 26.88 38.26
CA SER A 25 -7.89 27.18 38.07
C SER A 25 -8.33 27.01 36.61
N GLU A 26 -9.63 26.78 36.36
CA GLU A 26 -10.21 26.49 35.03
C GLU A 26 -9.76 27.48 33.93
N GLN A 27 -9.69 28.78 34.22
CA GLN A 27 -9.24 29.80 33.26
C GLN A 27 -7.75 29.70 32.88
N LYS A 28 -6.91 29.11 33.74
CA LYS A 28 -5.46 28.95 33.54
C LYS A 28 -5.04 27.54 33.13
N LYS A 29 -5.95 26.56 33.19
CA LYS A 29 -5.70 25.16 32.80
C LYS A 29 -5.18 25.03 31.36
N ASN A 30 -5.75 25.75 30.40
CA ASN A 30 -5.33 25.69 29.00
C ASN A 30 -3.87 26.17 28.80
N ASN A 31 -3.48 27.26 29.46
CA ASN A 31 -2.11 27.77 29.39
C ASN A 31 -1.11 26.85 30.11
N ALA A 32 -1.51 26.29 31.26
CA ALA A 32 -0.71 25.30 31.97
C ALA A 32 -0.48 24.04 31.11
N ARG A 33 -1.51 23.55 30.41
CA ARG A 33 -1.43 22.41 29.48
C ARG A 33 -0.46 22.66 28.32
N GLN A 34 -0.50 23.85 27.72
CA GLN A 34 0.46 24.22 26.67
C GLN A 34 1.91 24.25 27.18
N LEU A 35 2.14 24.84 28.36
CA LEU A 35 3.46 24.90 28.98
C LEU A 35 3.97 23.52 29.41
N PHE A 36 3.08 22.65 29.90
CA PHE A 36 3.39 21.27 30.23
C PHE A 36 3.84 20.48 29.00
N ASN A 37 3.08 20.55 27.90
CA ASN A 37 3.44 19.89 26.64
C ASN A 37 4.75 20.42 26.06
N LYS A 38 4.99 21.74 26.12
CA LYS A 38 6.28 22.34 25.73
C LYS A 38 7.43 21.85 26.62
N THR A 39 7.21 21.72 27.92
CA THR A 39 8.24 21.23 28.85
C THR A 39 8.56 19.76 28.60
N LYS A 40 7.55 18.94 28.31
CA LYS A 40 7.69 17.52 27.95
C LYS A 40 8.48 17.32 26.66
N THR A 41 8.13 18.06 25.61
CA THR A 41 8.85 18.00 24.31
C THR A 41 10.31 18.46 24.43
N ILE A 42 10.57 19.52 25.20
CA ILE A 42 11.95 19.96 25.50
C ILE A 42 12.71 18.87 26.25
N TYR A 43 12.09 18.22 27.24
CA TYR A 43 12.71 17.12 27.96
C TYR A 43 13.01 15.94 27.05
N GLU A 44 12.09 15.52 26.18
CA GLU A 44 12.32 14.42 25.22
C GLU A 44 13.55 14.70 24.33
N VAL A 45 13.69 15.92 23.82
CA VAL A 45 14.84 16.34 23.00
C VAL A 45 16.13 16.40 23.80
N LEU A 46 16.11 17.01 24.99
CA LEU A 46 17.31 17.19 25.81
C LEU A 46 17.72 15.91 26.56
N SER A 47 16.77 15.00 26.78
CA SER A 47 17.01 13.73 27.46
C SER A 47 17.79 12.74 26.59
N ASP A 48 17.61 12.80 25.28
CA ASP A 48 18.37 12.00 24.32
C ASP A 48 19.65 12.76 23.89
N PRO A 49 20.84 12.23 24.19
CA PRO A 49 22.11 12.85 23.80
C PRO A 49 22.23 13.14 22.29
N HIS A 50 21.61 12.31 21.45
CA HIS A 50 21.64 12.46 19.99
C HIS A 50 20.77 13.61 19.52
N LYS A 51 19.52 13.67 19.97
CA LYS A 51 18.59 14.78 19.67
C LYS A 51 19.10 16.11 20.23
N ARG A 52 19.76 16.08 21.39
CA ARG A 52 20.43 17.26 21.96
C ARG A 52 21.57 17.75 21.08
N ALA A 53 22.44 16.87 20.59
CA ALA A 53 23.55 17.26 19.70
C ALA A 53 23.03 17.89 18.39
N ILE A 54 21.94 17.37 17.84
CA ILE A 54 21.27 17.92 16.65
C ILE A 54 20.66 19.30 16.96
N TYR A 55 19.96 19.41 18.08
CA TYR A 55 19.38 20.69 18.51
C TYR A 55 20.47 21.75 18.75
N ASP A 56 21.60 21.36 19.34
CA ASP A 56 22.72 22.24 19.61
C ASP A 56 23.43 22.71 18.33
N THR A 57 23.34 21.95 17.23
CA THR A 57 23.99 22.27 15.94
C THR A 57 23.07 22.96 14.93
N LEU A 58 21.80 22.56 14.86
CA LEU A 58 20.83 22.93 13.82
C LEU A 58 19.56 23.60 14.39
N GLY A 59 19.36 23.58 15.71
CA GLY A 59 18.17 24.10 16.37
C GLY A 59 16.91 23.26 16.11
N VAL A 60 15.74 23.86 16.34
CA VAL A 60 14.42 23.19 16.21
C VAL A 60 14.20 22.60 14.81
N LYS A 61 14.77 23.20 13.76
CA LYS A 61 14.62 22.75 12.37
C LYS A 61 15.21 21.37 12.12
N GLY A 62 16.28 21.00 12.83
CA GLY A 62 16.91 19.68 12.72
C GLY A 62 16.04 18.53 13.25
N LEU A 63 15.05 18.83 14.10
CA LEU A 63 14.18 17.84 14.74
C LEU A 63 12.89 17.57 13.95
N GLN A 64 12.60 18.36 12.91
CA GLN A 64 11.34 18.31 12.16
C GLN A 64 11.43 17.56 10.82
N LEU A 65 12.63 17.19 10.37
CA LEU A 65 12.82 16.50 9.09
C LEU A 65 12.64 14.99 9.27
N GLU A 66 11.74 14.38 8.49
CA GLU A 66 11.53 12.93 8.44
C GLU A 66 12.71 12.23 7.74
N GLY A 67 13.11 11.04 8.22
CA GLY A 67 14.24 10.25 7.67
C GLY A 67 15.61 10.49 8.33
N TRP A 68 15.67 11.30 9.37
CA TRP A 68 16.88 11.71 10.09
C TRP A 68 17.41 10.70 11.11
N GLU A 69 16.68 9.61 11.34
CA GLU A 69 17.08 8.50 12.21
C GLU A 69 18.29 7.72 11.66
N MET A 70 18.71 7.99 10.41
CA MET A 70 19.83 7.33 9.73
C MET A 70 21.19 8.06 9.88
N ILE A 71 21.36 8.93 10.87
CA ILE A 71 22.67 9.55 11.15
C ILE A 71 23.29 8.89 12.39
N PRO A 72 24.40 8.14 12.25
CA PRO A 72 25.06 7.50 13.38
C PRO A 72 25.54 8.53 14.41
N ARG A 73 25.63 8.09 15.68
CA ARG A 73 25.88 8.92 16.88
C ARG A 73 27.22 9.67 16.88
N THR A 74 28.08 9.46 15.88
CA THR A 74 29.49 9.87 15.87
C THR A 74 29.88 10.90 14.80
N LYS A 75 28.95 11.38 13.97
CA LYS A 75 29.29 12.41 12.96
C LYS A 75 29.69 13.73 13.63
N THR A 76 30.69 14.41 13.07
CA THR A 76 31.13 15.69 13.60
C THR A 76 30.05 16.78 13.38
N PRO A 77 30.00 17.84 14.22
CA PRO A 77 29.04 18.95 14.04
C PRO A 77 29.04 19.57 12.64
N ARG A 78 30.17 19.51 11.90
CA ARG A 78 30.29 20.01 10.53
C ARG A 78 29.66 19.04 9.52
N GLU A 79 29.95 17.75 9.65
CA GLU A 79 29.35 16.70 8.81
C GLU A 79 27.83 16.63 8.97
N ILE A 80 27.32 16.81 10.20
CA ILE A 80 25.87 16.87 10.49
C ILE A 80 25.21 18.04 9.72
N ARG A 81 25.89 19.19 9.62
CA ARG A 81 25.39 20.36 8.91
C ARG A 81 25.41 20.17 7.39
N GLU A 82 26.44 19.55 6.85
CA GLU A 82 26.53 19.26 5.41
C GLU A 82 25.48 18.22 4.98
N GLU A 83 25.27 17.17 5.79
CA GLU A 83 24.21 16.19 5.58
C GLU A 83 22.83 16.86 5.67
N PHE A 84 22.67 17.84 6.57
CA PHE A 84 21.44 18.62 6.71
C PHE A 84 21.08 19.36 5.44
N GLU A 85 22.02 20.13 4.93
CA GLU A 85 21.82 20.91 3.72
C GLU A 85 21.53 20.00 2.52
N ARG A 86 22.15 18.82 2.46
CA ARG A 86 21.92 17.83 1.41
C ARG A 86 20.49 17.27 1.47
N LEU A 87 20.02 16.84 2.64
CA LEU A 87 18.67 16.29 2.82
C LEU A 87 17.59 17.34 2.59
N SER A 88 17.80 18.58 3.04
CA SER A 88 16.86 19.70 2.81
C SER A 88 16.68 19.99 1.33
N ARG A 89 17.77 20.03 0.53
CA ARG A 89 17.68 20.22 -0.93
C ARG A 89 16.91 19.09 -1.61
N LEU A 90 17.18 17.84 -1.22
CA LEU A 90 16.49 16.68 -1.77
C LEU A 90 14.98 16.70 -1.45
N GLN A 91 14.61 17.06 -0.22
CA GLN A 91 13.21 17.15 0.17
C GLN A 91 12.49 18.32 -0.52
N GLU A 92 13.17 19.45 -0.71
CA GLU A 92 12.65 20.57 -1.49
C GLU A 92 12.43 20.18 -2.96
N GLU A 93 13.39 19.50 -3.59
CA GLU A 93 13.24 18.98 -4.96
C GLU A 93 12.09 17.98 -5.08
N MET A 94 11.97 17.03 -4.15
CA MET A 94 10.88 16.06 -4.10
C MET A 94 9.52 16.74 -3.89
N HIS A 95 9.45 17.73 -3.01
CA HIS A 95 8.23 18.51 -2.75
C HIS A 95 7.82 19.35 -3.96
N LEU A 96 8.78 19.88 -4.73
CA LEU A 96 8.52 20.57 -5.99
C LEU A 96 8.03 19.61 -7.08
N GLN A 97 8.64 18.43 -7.20
CA GLN A 97 8.22 17.42 -8.18
C GLN A 97 6.84 16.85 -7.88
N GLN A 98 6.47 16.64 -6.61
CA GLN A 98 5.11 16.19 -6.24
C GLN A 98 4.02 17.22 -6.54
N LYS A 99 4.35 18.52 -6.52
CA LYS A 99 3.39 19.59 -6.83
C LYS A 99 3.02 19.63 -8.30
N THR A 100 3.92 19.23 -9.18
CA THR A 100 3.65 19.11 -10.60
C THR A 100 3.19 17.69 -10.90
N ASN A 101 1.93 17.50 -11.29
CA ASN A 101 1.43 16.20 -11.73
C ASN A 101 1.38 16.16 -13.27
N PRO A 102 2.52 15.96 -13.97
CA PRO A 102 2.53 15.97 -15.42
C PRO A 102 1.77 14.75 -15.94
N LYS A 103 0.79 14.99 -16.80
CA LYS A 103 0.07 13.96 -17.55
C LYS A 103 0.46 14.05 -19.01
N GLY A 104 0.78 12.90 -19.60
CA GLY A 104 1.16 12.79 -21.00
C GLY A 104 0.27 11.80 -21.73
N ARG A 105 -0.11 12.10 -22.96
CA ARG A 105 -0.78 11.15 -23.85
C ARG A 105 -0.17 11.24 -25.25
N ILE A 106 0.22 10.10 -25.79
CA ILE A 106 0.75 9.99 -27.15
C ILE A 106 -0.18 9.05 -27.92
N VAL A 107 -0.75 9.54 -29.02
CA VAL A 107 -1.64 8.77 -29.89
C VAL A 107 -1.01 8.67 -31.27
N MET A 108 -0.81 7.46 -31.75
CA MET A 108 -0.35 7.16 -33.11
C MET A 108 -1.50 6.53 -33.88
N ASN A 109 -1.81 7.05 -35.05
CA ASN A 109 -2.77 6.47 -35.98
C ASN A 109 -2.01 5.89 -37.17
N VAL A 110 -2.29 4.63 -37.50
CA VAL A 110 -1.61 3.87 -38.54
C VAL A 110 -2.66 3.31 -39.49
N ASN A 111 -2.47 3.53 -40.78
CA ASN A 111 -3.24 2.91 -41.83
C ASN A 111 -2.52 1.62 -42.27
N ALA A 112 -3.19 0.49 -42.10
CA ALA A 112 -2.71 -0.82 -42.51
C ALA A 112 -3.69 -1.48 -43.51
N VAL A 113 -4.61 -0.73 -44.12
CA VAL A 113 -5.64 -1.27 -45.03
C VAL A 113 -5.02 -2.03 -46.21
N ASP A 114 -3.89 -1.56 -46.75
CA ASP A 114 -3.17 -2.20 -47.86
C ASP A 114 -2.77 -3.65 -47.58
N PHE A 115 -2.52 -4.02 -46.31
CA PHE A 115 -2.17 -5.39 -45.92
C PHE A 115 -3.35 -6.38 -45.98
N PHE A 116 -4.58 -5.86 -45.96
CA PHE A 116 -5.80 -6.67 -45.83
C PHE A 116 -6.76 -6.50 -46.99
N ASN A 117 -6.36 -5.78 -48.05
CA ASN A 117 -7.19 -5.58 -49.22
C ASN A 117 -7.24 -6.87 -50.06
N PRO A 118 -8.40 -7.47 -50.35
CA PRO A 118 -8.46 -8.73 -51.09
C PRO A 118 -8.06 -8.63 -52.57
N TYR A 119 -7.92 -7.44 -53.16
CA TYR A 119 -7.59 -7.24 -54.59
C TYR A 119 -6.11 -7.53 -54.96
N TRP A 120 -5.36 -8.26 -54.14
CA TRP A 120 -4.03 -8.73 -54.55
C TRP A 120 -4.09 -9.91 -55.54
N ASP A 121 -5.28 -10.46 -55.83
CA ASP A 121 -5.45 -11.71 -56.59
C ASP A 121 -6.18 -11.59 -57.95
N ASP A 122 -6.60 -10.40 -58.42
CA ASP A 122 -7.44 -10.29 -59.64
C ASP A 122 -6.85 -9.48 -60.84
N ASP A 123 -5.61 -8.99 -60.79
CA ASP A 123 -5.02 -8.19 -61.91
C ASP A 123 -4.04 -8.98 -62.80
N ASP A 124 -4.27 -10.29 -63.00
CA ASP A 124 -3.54 -11.10 -63.99
C ASP A 124 -4.50 -11.80 -64.98
N GLU A 125 -5.44 -11.07 -65.61
CA GLU A 125 -6.10 -11.53 -66.85
C GLU A 125 -6.73 -10.35 -67.65
N ASP A 126 -6.06 -9.96 -68.75
CA ASP A 126 -6.48 -9.02 -69.85
C ASP A 126 -6.84 -7.57 -69.45
N ASP A 127 -6.18 -6.50 -69.91
CA ASP A 127 -6.10 -6.03 -71.31
C ASP A 127 -5.01 -4.94 -71.48
N GLY A 128 -4.56 -4.74 -72.72
CA GLY A 128 -3.46 -3.85 -73.10
C GLY A 128 -3.66 -2.32 -72.90
N GLU A 129 -2.51 -1.64 -72.96
CA GLU A 129 -2.32 -0.18 -73.06
C GLU A 129 -2.84 0.71 -71.91
N ARG A 130 -2.08 0.76 -70.80
CA ARG A 130 -1.92 1.99 -69.98
C ARG A 130 -0.75 1.90 -68.99
N GLY A 131 0.16 2.88 -69.08
CA GLY A 131 1.01 3.39 -68.00
C GLY A 131 2.07 2.47 -67.36
N GLU A 132 3.34 2.64 -67.72
CA GLU A 132 4.53 1.98 -67.11
C GLU A 132 4.83 2.37 -65.64
N GLY A 133 3.87 2.93 -64.89
CA GLY A 133 4.07 3.46 -63.53
C GLY A 133 3.56 2.60 -62.37
N GLU A 134 2.68 1.61 -62.61
CA GLU A 134 1.94 0.93 -61.53
C GLU A 134 2.47 -0.47 -61.16
N ARG A 135 3.44 -1.01 -61.91
CA ARG A 135 3.96 -2.39 -61.70
C ARG A 135 4.87 -2.60 -60.48
N ASN A 136 5.07 -1.61 -59.59
CA ASN A 136 6.17 -1.65 -58.63
C ASN A 136 5.81 -1.63 -57.13
N ARG A 137 4.55 -1.85 -56.73
CA ARG A 137 4.20 -2.05 -55.30
C ARG A 137 4.28 -3.53 -54.90
N LEU A 138 5.48 -4.10 -54.95
CA LEU A 138 5.76 -5.50 -54.57
C LEU A 138 5.53 -5.82 -53.08
N PHE A 139 5.35 -4.81 -52.23
CA PHE A 139 5.10 -4.99 -50.79
C PHE A 139 4.04 -4.02 -50.28
N PRO A 140 3.10 -4.47 -49.41
CA PRO A 140 2.10 -3.61 -48.78
C PRO A 140 2.77 -2.51 -47.94
N SER A 141 2.26 -1.28 -48.05
CA SER A 141 2.74 -0.12 -47.29
C SER A 141 2.03 0.02 -45.95
N LEU A 142 2.79 0.24 -44.88
CA LEU A 142 2.27 0.67 -43.58
C LEU A 142 2.48 2.18 -43.47
N GLU A 143 1.40 2.96 -43.44
CA GLU A 143 1.49 4.42 -43.35
C GLU A 143 1.07 4.94 -41.96
N VAL A 144 1.84 5.86 -41.40
CA VAL A 144 1.44 6.59 -40.18
C VAL A 144 0.55 7.76 -40.59
N SER A 145 -0.77 7.62 -40.47
CA SER A 145 -1.77 8.62 -40.86
C SER A 145 -1.75 9.87 -39.96
N GLY A 146 -1.32 9.73 -38.72
CA GLY A 146 -1.16 10.89 -37.84
C GLY A 146 -0.62 10.57 -36.46
N LEU A 147 -0.10 11.59 -35.80
CA LEU A 147 0.53 11.51 -34.50
C LEU A 147 0.07 12.68 -33.63
N THR A 148 -0.41 12.39 -32.42
CA THR A 148 -0.89 13.39 -31.47
C THR A 148 -0.14 13.26 -30.16
N PHE A 149 0.52 14.33 -29.73
CA PHE A 149 1.15 14.47 -28.43
C PHE A 149 0.33 15.44 -27.59
N PHE A 150 -0.10 15.01 -26.41
CA PHE A 150 -0.77 15.84 -25.43
C PHE A 150 0.04 15.83 -24.13
N GLN A 151 0.36 17.01 -23.61
CA GLN A 151 1.03 17.17 -22.33
C GLN A 151 0.28 18.21 -21.50
N SER A 152 0.03 17.91 -20.23
CA SER A 152 -0.58 18.87 -19.30
C SER A 152 0.10 18.85 -17.94
N ILE A 153 0.30 20.04 -17.38
CA ILE A 153 0.86 20.27 -16.05
C ILE A 153 -0.15 21.09 -15.27
N GLU A 154 -0.54 20.57 -14.11
CA GLU A 154 -1.32 21.28 -13.11
C GLU A 154 -0.34 21.74 -12.02
N ALA A 155 -0.25 23.06 -11.78
CA ALA A 155 0.65 23.66 -10.80
C ALA A 155 -0.16 24.47 -9.77
N PRO A 156 -0.31 23.98 -8.53
CA PRO A 156 -0.98 24.73 -7.47
C PRO A 156 -0.10 25.92 -7.06
N LEU A 157 -0.53 27.14 -7.38
CA LEU A 157 0.17 28.38 -7.00
C LEU A 157 -0.14 28.79 -5.55
N THR A 158 -1.40 28.63 -5.15
CA THR A 158 -1.87 28.87 -3.76
C THR A 158 -2.92 27.83 -3.38
N THR A 159 -3.41 27.87 -2.13
CA THR A 159 -4.52 26.99 -1.68
C THR A 159 -5.82 27.20 -2.46
N LYS A 160 -5.97 28.32 -3.18
CA LYS A 160 -7.18 28.65 -3.97
C LYS A 160 -6.92 28.76 -5.48
N ASN A 161 -5.67 28.94 -5.91
CA ASN A 161 -5.35 29.19 -7.31
C ASN A 161 -4.44 28.08 -7.85
N THR A 162 -4.82 27.54 -9.01
CA THR A 162 -4.06 26.52 -9.74
C THR A 162 -3.83 27.00 -11.16
N ALA A 163 -2.57 27.05 -11.58
CA ALA A 163 -2.22 27.27 -12.97
C ALA A 163 -2.30 25.96 -13.74
N LEU A 164 -2.87 26.01 -14.94
CA LEU A 164 -2.93 24.89 -15.88
C LEU A 164 -2.11 25.28 -17.11
N LEU A 165 -1.20 24.40 -17.52
CA LEU A 165 -0.50 24.51 -18.78
C LEU A 165 -0.74 23.22 -19.55
N SER A 166 -1.27 23.31 -20.75
CA SER A 166 -1.40 22.14 -21.64
C SER A 166 -0.98 22.47 -23.06
N GLY A 167 -0.27 21.54 -23.67
CA GLY A 167 0.11 21.58 -25.08
C GLY A 167 -0.40 20.33 -25.77
N GLU A 168 -1.02 20.51 -26.92
CA GLU A 168 -1.39 19.46 -27.86
C GLU A 168 -0.69 19.73 -29.20
N VAL A 169 0.01 18.74 -29.74
CA VAL A 169 0.63 18.81 -31.05
C VAL A 169 0.10 17.65 -31.86
N THR A 170 -0.55 17.97 -32.96
CA THR A 170 -1.06 17.00 -33.94
C THR A 170 -0.25 17.15 -35.23
N ALA A 171 0.20 16.03 -35.76
CA ALA A 171 0.80 15.92 -37.08
C ALA A 171 -0.10 15.00 -37.89
N HIS A 172 -0.50 15.44 -39.08
CA HIS A 172 -1.29 14.64 -40.02
C HIS A 172 -0.52 14.56 -41.34
N ASN A 173 -0.35 13.35 -41.86
CA ASN A 173 0.16 13.17 -43.22
C ASN A 173 -1.03 13.04 -44.17
N GLY A 174 -1.05 13.86 -45.22
CA GLY A 174 -1.81 13.60 -46.45
C GLY A 174 -2.81 14.68 -46.91
N ILE A 175 -2.33 15.71 -47.62
CA ILE A 175 -2.96 16.22 -48.86
C ILE A 175 -1.83 16.49 -49.86
N GLY A 176 -1.75 15.68 -50.92
CA GLY A 176 -0.77 15.84 -52.00
C GLY A 176 -1.04 14.87 -53.14
N SER A 177 -1.90 15.26 -54.07
CA SER A 177 -2.06 14.62 -55.37
C SER A 177 -0.85 14.94 -56.26
N GLY A 178 -0.21 13.92 -56.83
CA GLY A 178 0.61 14.04 -58.05
C GLY A 178 2.10 13.75 -57.91
N GLU A 179 2.49 12.56 -58.37
CA GLU A 179 3.62 12.27 -59.27
C GLU A 179 5.09 12.25 -58.77
N GLN A 180 5.67 11.04 -58.91
CA GLN A 180 7.08 10.63 -59.11
C GLN A 180 8.17 11.05 -58.10
N ASP A 181 8.62 10.11 -57.25
CA ASP A 181 9.80 9.28 -57.53
C ASP A 181 10.04 8.23 -56.41
N PRO A 182 10.44 6.97 -56.69
CA PRO A 182 10.61 5.92 -55.71
C PRO A 182 12.08 5.68 -55.35
N ALA A 183 12.50 5.99 -54.12
CA ALA A 183 13.72 5.42 -53.54
C ALA A 183 13.74 5.56 -52.01
N VAL A 184 13.60 4.42 -51.33
CA VAL A 184 14.30 3.97 -50.11
C VAL A 184 14.91 5.07 -49.22
N MET A 185 14.47 5.16 -47.95
CA MET A 185 15.24 4.70 -46.78
C MET A 185 14.57 5.16 -45.48
N PHE A 186 14.16 4.20 -44.64
CA PHE A 186 14.02 4.44 -43.21
C PHE A 186 15.40 4.83 -42.67
N HIS A 187 15.58 6.12 -42.39
CA HIS A 187 16.59 6.57 -41.44
C HIS A 187 15.94 7.51 -40.44
N LEU A 188 15.87 7.03 -39.20
CA LEU A 188 15.70 7.84 -38.01
C LEU A 188 16.79 8.93 -38.02
N LYS A 189 16.44 10.12 -38.51
CA LYS A 189 17.26 11.33 -38.39
C LYS A 189 16.41 12.39 -37.72
N VAL A 190 16.53 12.43 -36.40
CA VAL A 190 16.23 13.60 -35.60
C VAL A 190 16.98 14.80 -36.20
N LEU A 191 16.25 15.90 -36.42
CA LEU A 191 16.73 17.27 -36.66
C LEU A 191 17.52 17.53 -37.97
N HIS A 192 16.84 18.12 -38.97
CA HIS A 192 17.13 19.41 -39.63
C HIS A 192 16.57 19.45 -41.07
N GLY A 193 15.43 20.13 -41.24
CA GLY A 193 14.82 20.54 -42.50
C GLY A 193 13.46 21.20 -42.21
N PRO A 194 13.08 22.34 -42.83
CA PRO A 194 11.79 22.96 -42.57
C PRO A 194 10.68 22.08 -43.16
N ILE A 195 10.01 21.31 -42.29
CA ILE A 195 8.80 20.58 -42.65
C ILE A 195 7.68 21.62 -42.84
N PRO A 196 6.86 21.55 -43.90
CA PRO A 196 5.86 22.56 -44.18
C PRO A 196 4.90 22.80 -43.00
N SER A 197 4.73 24.05 -42.58
CA SER A 197 3.97 24.46 -41.40
C SER A 197 2.47 24.14 -41.45
N HIS A 198 1.94 23.68 -42.58
CA HIS A 198 0.53 23.29 -42.74
C HIS A 198 0.24 21.83 -42.34
N LEU A 199 1.27 21.02 -42.07
CA LEU A 199 1.13 19.60 -41.69
C LEU A 199 1.06 19.38 -40.17
N PHE A 200 1.31 20.43 -39.38
CA PHE A 200 1.25 20.40 -37.93
C PHE A 200 0.23 21.40 -37.41
N SER A 201 -0.67 20.92 -36.56
CA SER A 201 -1.54 21.79 -35.77
C SER A 201 -1.14 21.65 -34.30
N SER A 202 -0.61 22.73 -33.74
CA SER A 202 -0.25 22.81 -32.32
C SER A 202 -1.23 23.71 -31.61
N ASN A 203 -1.77 23.27 -30.47
CA ASN A 203 -2.60 24.06 -29.58
C ASN A 203 -1.91 24.15 -28.22
N LEU A 204 -1.49 25.35 -27.84
CA LEU A 204 -0.96 25.64 -26.52
C LEU A 204 -2.00 26.41 -25.73
N SER A 205 -2.39 25.92 -24.56
CA SER A 205 -3.32 26.62 -23.67
C SER A 205 -2.76 26.83 -22.27
N VAL A 206 -2.96 28.04 -21.78
CA VAL A 206 -2.63 28.46 -20.42
C VAL A 206 -3.93 28.84 -19.71
N GLY A 207 -4.09 28.30 -18.51
CA GLY A 207 -5.30 28.40 -17.71
C GLY A 207 -5.04 28.82 -16.28
N MET A 208 -6.00 29.52 -15.70
CA MET A 208 -6.04 29.81 -14.27
C MET A 208 -7.35 29.31 -13.69
N ARG A 209 -7.26 28.35 -12.77
CA ARG A 209 -8.38 27.88 -11.96
C ARG A 209 -8.36 28.58 -10.61
N LYS A 210 -9.48 29.16 -10.22
CA LYS A 210 -9.69 29.82 -8.93
C LYS A 210 -10.87 29.20 -8.19
N LEU A 211 -10.62 28.81 -6.95
CA LEU A 211 -11.63 28.37 -6.00
C LEU A 211 -12.37 29.60 -5.45
N LEU A 212 -13.60 29.81 -5.91
CA LEU A 212 -14.44 30.95 -5.54
C LEU A 212 -15.10 30.75 -4.17
N SER A 213 -15.46 29.50 -3.85
CA SER A 213 -16.06 29.07 -2.58
C SER A 213 -15.69 27.61 -2.31
N HIS A 214 -15.92 27.12 -1.10
CA HIS A 214 -15.75 25.70 -0.75
C HIS A 214 -16.60 24.75 -1.62
N LYS A 215 -17.58 25.27 -2.37
CA LYS A 215 -18.49 24.52 -3.24
C LYS A 215 -18.39 24.88 -4.72
N SER A 216 -17.53 25.83 -5.11
CA SER A 216 -17.46 26.30 -6.50
C SER A 216 -16.06 26.77 -6.91
N TRP A 217 -15.73 26.49 -8.16
CA TRP A 217 -14.51 26.97 -8.80
C TRP A 217 -14.84 27.48 -10.21
N ALA A 218 -14.01 28.41 -10.69
CA ALA A 218 -14.03 28.89 -12.06
C ALA A 218 -12.64 28.78 -12.65
N GLU A 219 -12.56 28.42 -13.91
CA GLU A 219 -11.33 28.26 -14.68
C GLU A 219 -11.47 29.07 -15.95
N PHE A 220 -10.44 29.87 -16.23
CA PHE A 220 -10.33 30.63 -17.45
C PHE A 220 -9.08 30.17 -18.18
N ASP A 221 -9.24 29.69 -19.41
CA ASP A 221 -8.16 29.23 -20.27
C ASP A 221 -8.09 30.07 -21.53
N VAL A 222 -6.87 30.37 -21.95
CA VAL A 222 -6.55 30.99 -23.24
C VAL A 222 -5.62 30.05 -23.97
N GLY A 223 -6.05 29.63 -25.16
CA GLY A 223 -5.29 28.76 -26.05
C GLY A 223 -4.97 29.46 -27.37
N MET A 224 -3.87 29.05 -27.99
CA MET A 224 -3.41 29.51 -29.29
C MET A 224 -2.95 28.32 -30.11
N GLY A 225 -3.40 28.25 -31.36
CA GLY A 225 -3.03 27.20 -32.30
C GLY A 225 -3.54 27.47 -33.71
N THR A 226 -4.50 26.68 -34.18
CA THR A 226 -5.27 26.94 -35.42
C THR A 226 -6.14 28.20 -35.34
N GLY A 227 -6.24 28.81 -34.16
CA GLY A 227 -6.97 30.01 -33.83
C GLY A 227 -6.71 30.44 -32.39
N LEU A 228 -7.38 31.51 -31.94
CA LEU A 228 -7.40 31.91 -30.54
C LEU A 228 -8.61 31.30 -29.83
N ASN A 229 -8.37 30.61 -28.72
CA ASN A 229 -9.36 29.82 -28.01
C ASN A 229 -9.53 30.37 -26.60
N PHE A 230 -10.70 30.90 -26.29
CA PHE A 230 -11.03 31.32 -24.93
C PHE A 230 -11.99 30.29 -24.33
N SER A 231 -11.68 29.78 -23.15
CA SER A 231 -12.56 28.89 -22.39
C SER A 231 -12.83 29.47 -21.02
N LEU A 232 -14.10 29.55 -20.65
CA LEU A 232 -14.53 29.84 -19.29
C LEU A 232 -15.30 28.62 -18.78
N LYS A 233 -14.76 27.91 -17.80
CA LYS A 233 -15.42 26.78 -17.14
C LYS A 233 -15.80 27.17 -15.72
N GLY A 234 -16.99 26.77 -15.29
CA GLY A 234 -17.51 26.98 -13.95
C GLY A 234 -18.03 25.66 -13.39
N TYR A 235 -17.76 25.45 -12.11
CA TYR A 235 -18.25 24.30 -11.35
C TYR A 235 -18.96 24.79 -10.10
N ARG A 236 -20.10 24.18 -9.77
CA ARG A 236 -20.81 24.44 -8.53
C ARG A 236 -21.51 23.20 -8.01
N ASN A 237 -21.24 22.84 -6.76
CA ASN A 237 -22.09 21.88 -6.02
C ASN A 237 -23.43 22.54 -5.73
N LEU A 238 -24.51 21.96 -6.27
CA LEU A 238 -25.88 22.42 -6.04
C LEU A 238 -26.47 21.75 -4.78
N SER A 239 -26.22 20.46 -4.60
CA SER A 239 -26.65 19.68 -3.43
C SER A 239 -25.58 18.65 -3.03
N LYS A 240 -25.81 17.87 -1.96
CA LYS A 240 -24.93 16.74 -1.59
C LYS A 240 -24.87 15.65 -2.66
N ARG A 241 -25.87 15.59 -3.56
CA ARG A 241 -26.00 14.57 -4.62
C ARG A 241 -25.91 15.15 -6.02
N SER A 242 -25.69 16.45 -6.18
CA SER A 242 -25.68 17.07 -7.51
C SER A 242 -24.69 18.21 -7.64
N TYR A 243 -24.05 18.25 -8.79
CA TYR A 243 -23.17 19.34 -9.19
C TYR A 243 -23.44 19.74 -10.63
N LEU A 244 -23.26 21.02 -10.90
CA LEU A 244 -23.38 21.61 -12.21
C LEU A 244 -22.00 22.04 -12.69
N THR A 245 -21.71 21.71 -13.93
CA THR A 245 -20.58 22.25 -14.68
C THR A 245 -21.13 23.01 -15.87
N ALA A 246 -20.61 24.21 -16.10
CA ALA A 246 -20.96 25.02 -17.27
C ALA A 246 -19.67 25.54 -17.88
N SER A 247 -19.57 25.48 -19.20
CA SER A 247 -18.39 25.91 -19.93
C SER A 247 -18.79 26.66 -21.18
N ALA A 248 -18.14 27.80 -21.42
CA ALA A 248 -18.28 28.58 -22.63
C ALA A 248 -16.94 28.61 -23.33
N TYR A 249 -16.92 28.22 -24.60
CA TYR A 249 -15.77 28.23 -25.47
C TYR A 249 -16.02 29.24 -26.58
N LEU A 250 -15.01 30.03 -26.90
CA LEU A 250 -15.00 30.93 -28.04
C LEU A 250 -13.75 30.63 -28.86
N HIS A 251 -13.96 30.00 -30.02
CA HIS A 251 -12.89 29.64 -30.95
C HIS A 251 -12.87 30.67 -32.07
N ALA A 252 -11.86 31.54 -32.10
CA ALA A 252 -11.68 32.57 -33.10
C ALA A 252 -10.75 32.06 -34.21
N THR A 253 -11.33 31.81 -35.39
CA THR A 253 -10.60 31.39 -36.60
C THR A 253 -10.59 32.49 -37.65
N SER A 254 -9.77 32.33 -38.68
CA SER A 254 -9.82 33.14 -39.90
C SER A 254 -11.20 33.18 -40.56
N HIS A 255 -12.02 32.14 -40.36
CA HIS A 255 -13.37 32.02 -40.92
C HIS A 255 -14.48 32.57 -39.99
N GLY A 256 -14.12 33.10 -38.81
CA GLY A 256 -15.04 33.74 -37.88
C GLY A 256 -15.00 33.20 -36.45
N LEU A 257 -15.89 33.73 -35.62
CA LEU A 257 -16.07 33.36 -34.21
C LEU A 257 -17.06 32.21 -34.08
N GLN A 258 -16.64 31.12 -33.45
CA GLN A 258 -17.49 29.97 -33.16
C GLN A 258 -17.73 29.87 -31.64
N PRO A 259 -18.86 30.39 -31.13
CA PRO A 259 -19.24 30.19 -29.74
C PRO A 259 -19.80 28.79 -29.52
N LEU A 260 -19.36 28.12 -28.45
CA LEU A 260 -19.85 26.83 -28.00
C LEU A 260 -20.08 26.88 -26.49
N PHE A 261 -21.30 26.56 -26.08
CA PHE A 261 -21.69 26.42 -24.69
C PHE A 261 -21.90 24.94 -24.36
N VAL A 262 -21.37 24.48 -23.24
CA VAL A 262 -21.61 23.13 -22.72
C VAL A 262 -21.96 23.21 -21.25
N ALA A 263 -23.18 22.84 -20.89
CA ALA A 263 -23.61 22.66 -19.51
C ALA A 263 -23.84 21.18 -19.22
N SER A 264 -23.27 20.67 -18.14
CA SER A 264 -23.48 19.31 -17.68
C SER A 264 -23.93 19.28 -16.22
N LEU A 265 -25.13 18.76 -16.00
CA LEU A 265 -25.69 18.50 -14.69
C LEU A 265 -25.45 17.03 -14.33
N MET A 266 -24.79 16.79 -13.21
CA MET A 266 -24.64 15.47 -12.65
C MET A 266 -25.55 15.31 -11.44
N TYR A 267 -26.23 14.17 -11.36
CA TYR A 267 -27.07 13.80 -10.24
C TYR A 267 -26.77 12.36 -9.81
N GLN A 268 -26.47 12.17 -8.52
CA GLN A 268 -26.25 10.87 -7.90
C GLN A 268 -27.61 10.30 -7.47
N LEU A 269 -28.14 9.35 -8.25
CA LEU A 269 -29.41 8.68 -7.93
C LEU A 269 -29.23 7.73 -6.73
N ASP A 270 -28.11 7.02 -6.68
CA ASP A 270 -27.74 6.10 -5.60
C ASP A 270 -26.20 6.08 -5.41
N LYS A 271 -25.68 5.48 -4.34
CA LYS A 271 -24.23 5.31 -4.09
C LYS A 271 -23.49 4.72 -5.30
N LYS A 272 -24.16 3.81 -6.04
CA LYS A 272 -23.60 3.10 -7.20
C LYS A 272 -24.05 3.66 -8.56
N ILE A 273 -25.04 4.54 -8.60
CA ILE A 273 -25.67 5.01 -9.85
C ILE A 273 -25.63 6.53 -9.93
N SER A 274 -25.06 7.01 -11.03
CA SER A 274 -24.94 8.42 -11.35
C SER A 274 -25.49 8.72 -12.75
N GLY A 275 -26.32 9.74 -12.85
CA GLY A 275 -26.82 10.27 -14.11
C GLY A 275 -26.08 11.57 -14.45
N HIS A 276 -25.71 11.74 -15.72
CA HIS A 276 -25.20 13.00 -16.24
C HIS A 276 -26.03 13.43 -17.43
N ILE A 277 -26.49 14.66 -17.42
CA ILE A 277 -27.17 15.29 -18.55
C ILE A 277 -26.26 16.42 -19.02
N THR A 278 -25.75 16.29 -20.25
CA THR A 278 -24.89 17.28 -20.89
C THR A 278 -25.62 17.90 -22.06
N TRP A 279 -25.86 19.21 -22.00
CA TRP A 279 -26.38 20.01 -23.09
C TRP A 279 -25.23 20.77 -23.76
N LYS A 280 -25.13 20.65 -25.08
CA LYS A 280 -24.20 21.38 -25.95
C LYS A 280 -25.02 22.34 -26.82
N GLY A 281 -24.74 23.63 -26.73
CA GLY A 281 -25.36 24.70 -27.51
C GLY A 281 -24.34 25.45 -28.33
N GLY A 282 -24.58 25.69 -29.62
CA GLY A 282 -23.66 26.35 -30.54
C GLY A 282 -23.91 25.92 -31.99
N ALA A 283 -22.86 25.81 -32.79
CA ALA A 283 -22.96 25.35 -34.18
C ALA A 283 -23.51 23.90 -34.31
N GLN A 284 -23.30 23.06 -33.29
CA GLN A 284 -23.91 21.74 -33.18
C GLN A 284 -24.66 21.63 -31.85
N ASN A 285 -25.98 21.76 -31.91
CA ASN A 285 -26.85 21.58 -30.76
C ASN A 285 -27.07 20.09 -30.51
N GLY A 286 -26.89 19.66 -29.26
CA GLY A 286 -27.15 18.29 -28.87
C GLY A 286 -27.24 18.09 -27.36
N MET A 287 -28.05 17.12 -26.96
CA MET A 287 -28.23 16.70 -25.58
C MET A 287 -27.73 15.28 -25.42
N THR A 288 -26.95 15.04 -24.37
CA THR A 288 -26.43 13.71 -24.04
C THR A 288 -26.88 13.34 -22.64
N THR A 289 -27.67 12.28 -22.53
CA THR A 289 -28.07 11.70 -21.26
C THR A 289 -27.23 10.45 -21.04
N THR A 290 -26.46 10.39 -19.96
CA THR A 290 -25.63 9.24 -19.60
C THR A 290 -26.01 8.72 -18.22
N LEU A 291 -26.05 7.40 -18.08
CA LEU A 291 -26.30 6.69 -16.84
C LEU A 291 -25.11 5.77 -16.58
N VAL A 292 -24.39 6.02 -15.49
CA VAL A 292 -23.22 5.27 -15.07
C VAL A 292 -23.56 4.52 -13.80
N ARG A 293 -23.48 3.19 -13.85
CA ARG A 293 -23.54 2.31 -12.68
C ARG A 293 -22.15 1.76 -12.41
N ASP A 294 -21.50 2.22 -11.35
CA ASP A 294 -20.18 1.75 -10.94
C ASP A 294 -20.34 0.84 -9.71
N SER A 295 -19.93 -0.41 -9.85
CA SER A 295 -19.88 -1.41 -8.78
C SER A 295 -18.45 -1.94 -8.66
N GLU A 296 -18.14 -2.67 -7.59
CA GLU A 296 -16.79 -3.20 -7.36
C GLU A 296 -16.31 -4.08 -8.54
N LYS A 297 -17.18 -4.96 -9.04
CA LYS A 297 -16.86 -5.91 -10.11
C LYS A 297 -17.21 -5.45 -11.52
N THR A 298 -18.13 -4.49 -11.66
CA THR A 298 -18.70 -4.13 -12.97
C THR A 298 -18.97 -2.64 -13.05
N ARG A 299 -18.62 -2.03 -14.18
CA ARG A 299 -18.97 -0.66 -14.53
C ARG A 299 -19.80 -0.69 -15.80
N LEU A 300 -21.05 -0.26 -15.71
CA LEU A 300 -21.98 -0.15 -16.83
C LEU A 300 -22.19 1.32 -17.16
N VAL A 301 -22.15 1.67 -18.44
CA VAL A 301 -22.36 3.03 -18.94
C VAL A 301 -23.35 2.94 -20.10
N GLY A 302 -24.55 3.46 -19.91
CA GLY A 302 -25.51 3.70 -20.99
C GLY A 302 -25.53 5.19 -21.33
N SER A 303 -25.56 5.55 -22.60
CA SER A 303 -25.68 6.94 -23.02
C SER A 303 -26.54 7.08 -24.26
N LEU A 304 -27.40 8.09 -24.25
CA LEU A 304 -28.24 8.50 -25.37
C LEU A 304 -27.82 9.92 -25.77
N HIS A 305 -27.33 10.07 -27.00
CA HIS A 305 -27.01 11.35 -27.61
C HIS A 305 -28.08 11.70 -28.65
N LEU A 306 -28.73 12.83 -28.45
CA LEU A 306 -29.72 13.41 -29.36
C LEU A 306 -29.16 14.74 -29.87
N GLY A 307 -28.65 14.74 -31.08
CA GLY A 307 -28.09 15.92 -31.75
C GLY A 307 -28.76 16.18 -33.08
N ALA A 308 -28.79 17.44 -33.49
CA ALA A 308 -29.37 17.84 -34.78
C ALA A 308 -28.65 17.20 -35.97
N SER A 309 -27.32 17.00 -35.86
CA SER A 309 -26.49 16.39 -36.89
C SER A 309 -26.28 14.89 -36.69
N SER A 310 -26.29 14.38 -35.46
CA SER A 310 -26.12 12.94 -35.17
C SER A 310 -26.85 12.52 -33.91
N SER A 311 -27.56 11.39 -33.99
CA SER A 311 -28.24 10.79 -32.85
C SER A 311 -27.80 9.33 -32.71
N TYR A 312 -27.38 8.93 -31.50
CA TYR A 312 -26.93 7.58 -31.23
C TYR A 312 -27.19 7.17 -29.78
N ALA A 313 -27.43 5.88 -29.58
CA ALA A 313 -27.40 5.22 -28.30
C ALA A 313 -26.10 4.41 -28.18
N SER A 314 -25.48 4.41 -27.01
CA SER A 314 -24.37 3.51 -26.73
C SER A 314 -24.47 2.90 -25.35
N PHE A 315 -24.07 1.64 -25.27
CA PHE A 315 -23.99 0.86 -24.04
C PHE A 315 -22.60 0.26 -23.94
N ARG A 316 -21.91 0.48 -22.82
CA ARG A 316 -20.58 -0.04 -22.54
C ARG A 316 -20.58 -0.76 -21.19
N SER A 317 -20.13 -1.99 -21.20
CA SER A 317 -19.90 -2.82 -20.02
C SER A 317 -18.40 -3.03 -19.81
N MET A 318 -17.95 -2.86 -18.58
CA MET A 318 -16.59 -3.17 -18.16
C MET A 318 -16.65 -4.07 -16.93
N VAL A 319 -16.10 -5.28 -17.05
CA VAL A 319 -15.96 -6.21 -15.93
C VAL A 319 -14.54 -6.07 -15.38
N LYS A 320 -14.44 -5.73 -14.10
CA LYS A 320 -13.18 -5.55 -13.36
C LYS A 320 -12.85 -6.86 -12.63
N LEU A 321 -11.79 -7.54 -13.07
CA LEU A 321 -11.13 -8.65 -12.38
C LEU A 321 -9.84 -8.11 -11.75
N LYS A 322 -9.20 -8.88 -10.84
CA LYS A 322 -8.04 -8.40 -10.06
C LYS A 322 -6.91 -7.81 -10.92
N GLU A 323 -6.55 -8.50 -11.99
CA GLU A 323 -5.43 -8.10 -12.87
C GLU A 323 -5.88 -7.84 -14.32
N VAL A 324 -7.18 -7.99 -14.61
CA VAL A 324 -7.73 -7.93 -15.96
C VAL A 324 -9.03 -7.12 -15.95
N LYS A 325 -9.24 -6.27 -16.96
CA LYS A 325 -10.50 -5.58 -17.20
C LYS A 325 -11.01 -5.98 -18.58
N LEU A 326 -12.19 -6.58 -18.63
CA LEU A 326 -12.86 -6.93 -19.89
C LEU A 326 -13.78 -5.76 -20.28
N ARG A 327 -13.71 -5.30 -21.52
CA ARG A 327 -14.49 -4.21 -22.08
C ARG A 327 -15.34 -4.75 -23.23
N ALA A 328 -16.62 -4.44 -23.20
CA ALA A 328 -17.56 -4.70 -24.29
C ALA A 328 -18.44 -3.46 -24.47
N GLY A 329 -18.66 -3.03 -25.70
CA GLY A 329 -19.45 -1.85 -25.99
C GLY A 329 -20.14 -1.94 -27.34
N ILE A 330 -21.33 -1.35 -27.39
CA ILE A 330 -22.10 -1.15 -28.61
C ILE A 330 -22.51 0.31 -28.69
N LYS A 331 -22.40 0.90 -29.88
CA LYS A 331 -22.88 2.24 -30.19
C LYS A 331 -23.65 2.14 -31.49
N ALA A 332 -24.92 2.48 -31.50
CA ALA A 332 -25.77 2.43 -32.69
C ALA A 332 -26.51 3.76 -32.85
N GLY A 333 -26.59 4.27 -34.06
CA GLY A 333 -27.22 5.55 -34.34
C GLY A 333 -27.49 5.78 -35.82
N THR A 334 -27.81 7.02 -36.15
CA THR A 334 -28.21 7.44 -37.51
C THR A 334 -27.13 7.20 -38.57
N PHE A 335 -25.86 7.12 -38.17
CA PHE A 335 -24.71 6.93 -39.08
C PHE A 335 -24.17 5.49 -39.09
N GLY A 336 -24.87 4.55 -38.45
CA GLY A 336 -24.45 3.15 -38.37
C GLY A 336 -24.23 2.67 -36.95
N TYR A 337 -23.49 1.57 -36.82
CA TYR A 337 -23.22 0.90 -35.56
C TYR A 337 -21.72 0.63 -35.39
N LEU A 338 -21.30 0.53 -34.14
CA LEU A 338 -19.93 0.29 -33.71
C LEU A 338 -19.94 -0.68 -32.53
N LEU A 339 -19.14 -1.73 -32.63
CA LEU A 339 -18.90 -2.72 -31.60
C LEU A 339 -17.46 -2.56 -31.10
N ASP A 340 -17.25 -2.59 -29.80
CA ASP A 340 -15.96 -2.39 -29.11
C ASP A 340 -15.74 -3.55 -28.16
N CYS A 341 -14.78 -4.43 -28.46
CA CYS A 341 -14.43 -5.58 -27.64
C CYS A 341 -12.96 -5.49 -27.26
N GLY A 342 -12.64 -5.48 -25.96
CA GLY A 342 -11.25 -5.33 -25.53
C GLY A 342 -10.92 -5.87 -24.15
N VAL A 343 -9.63 -5.98 -23.88
CA VAL A 343 -9.07 -6.50 -22.65
C VAL A 343 -7.93 -5.59 -22.20
N ASP A 344 -7.93 -5.17 -20.94
CA ASP A 344 -6.80 -4.49 -20.30
C ASP A 344 -6.19 -5.39 -19.22
N LYS A 345 -4.90 -5.67 -19.29
CA LYS A 345 -4.14 -6.46 -18.32
C LYS A 345 -3.15 -5.58 -17.55
N LYS A 346 -3.11 -5.74 -16.23
CA LYS A 346 -2.06 -5.14 -15.36
C LYS A 346 -0.74 -5.88 -15.61
N ILE A 347 0.31 -5.14 -15.98
CA ILE A 347 1.66 -5.69 -16.21
C ILE A 347 2.56 -5.46 -15.00
N SER A 348 2.52 -4.26 -14.42
CA SER A 348 3.25 -3.90 -13.21
C SER A 348 2.37 -3.05 -12.30
N ASP A 349 2.87 -2.66 -11.13
CA ASP A 349 2.08 -1.88 -10.17
C ASP A 349 1.54 -0.57 -10.73
N TYR A 350 2.28 0.02 -11.67
CA TYR A 350 1.94 1.29 -12.29
C TYR A 350 1.61 1.17 -13.78
N SER A 351 1.60 -0.04 -14.37
CA SER A 351 1.44 -0.20 -15.84
C SER A 351 0.31 -1.15 -16.23
N TRP A 352 -0.52 -0.69 -17.18
CA TRP A 352 -1.62 -1.45 -17.79
C TRP A 352 -1.43 -1.49 -19.30
N LEU A 353 -1.53 -2.68 -19.90
CA LEU A 353 -1.56 -2.88 -21.33
C LEU A 353 -2.95 -3.35 -21.74
N GLY A 354 -3.54 -2.71 -22.75
CA GLY A 354 -4.83 -3.06 -23.27
C GLY A 354 -4.82 -3.22 -24.78
N ALA A 355 -5.64 -4.12 -25.27
CA ALA A 355 -5.95 -4.29 -26.68
C ALA A 355 -7.48 -4.29 -26.84
N SER A 356 -7.98 -3.56 -27.84
CA SER A 356 -9.41 -3.49 -28.15
C SER A 356 -9.61 -3.50 -29.66
N LEU A 357 -10.51 -4.34 -30.12
CA LEU A 357 -10.98 -4.41 -31.50
C LEU A 357 -12.29 -3.65 -31.61
N ILE A 358 -12.32 -2.65 -32.48
CA ILE A 358 -13.49 -1.82 -32.77
C ILE A 358 -13.90 -2.11 -34.20
N PHE A 359 -15.16 -2.42 -34.45
CA PHE A 359 -15.64 -2.67 -35.80
C PHE A 359 -17.07 -2.19 -36.01
N GLY A 360 -17.36 -1.73 -37.23
CA GLY A 360 -18.70 -1.28 -37.61
C GLY A 360 -18.68 -0.19 -38.67
N ILE A 361 -19.87 0.18 -39.15
CA ILE A 361 -20.05 1.13 -40.24
C ILE A 361 -20.19 2.54 -39.65
N PRO A 362 -19.43 3.55 -40.12
CA PRO A 362 -18.60 3.60 -41.34
C PRO A 362 -17.09 3.42 -41.09
N THR A 363 -16.68 2.90 -39.94
CA THR A 363 -15.28 2.94 -39.49
C THR A 363 -14.48 1.67 -39.83
N GLY A 364 -15.14 0.65 -40.39
CA GLY A 364 -14.52 -0.61 -40.78
C GLY A 364 -14.05 -1.43 -39.58
N VAL A 365 -12.81 -1.89 -39.59
CA VAL A 365 -12.15 -2.64 -38.51
C VAL A 365 -10.92 -1.88 -38.02
N LEU A 366 -10.88 -1.56 -36.74
CA LEU A 366 -9.82 -0.81 -36.08
C LEU A 366 -9.30 -1.55 -34.84
N LEU A 367 -8.00 -1.79 -34.81
CA LEU A 367 -7.30 -2.34 -33.65
C LEU A 367 -6.69 -1.20 -32.84
N ARG A 368 -7.08 -1.09 -31.58
CA ARG A 368 -6.51 -0.13 -30.62
C ARG A 368 -5.67 -0.85 -29.58
N VAL A 369 -4.39 -0.52 -29.52
CA VAL A 369 -3.45 -0.95 -28.49
C VAL A 369 -3.15 0.22 -27.56
N LYS A 370 -3.26 0.03 -26.25
CA LYS A 370 -3.12 1.07 -25.24
C LYS A 370 -2.16 0.64 -24.14
N LEU A 371 -1.11 1.41 -23.89
CA LEU A 371 -0.21 1.24 -22.75
C LEU A 371 -0.36 2.45 -21.81
N THR A 372 -0.85 2.23 -20.60
CA THR A 372 -0.95 3.25 -19.56
C THR A 372 0.11 3.00 -18.52
N ARG A 373 1.08 3.90 -18.37
CA ARG A 373 2.16 3.84 -17.38
C ARG A 373 2.08 5.06 -16.45
N SER A 374 1.60 4.84 -15.23
CA SER A 374 1.35 5.88 -14.23
C SER A 374 0.51 7.04 -14.80
N THR A 375 1.13 8.19 -15.07
CA THR A 375 0.49 9.40 -15.61
C THR A 375 0.59 9.54 -17.14
N GLN A 376 1.28 8.63 -17.82
CA GLN A 376 1.47 8.64 -19.27
C GLN A 376 0.64 7.54 -19.96
N THR A 377 -0.01 7.89 -21.06
CA THR A 377 -0.78 6.95 -21.89
C THR A 377 -0.28 6.95 -23.32
N TYR A 378 0.12 5.79 -23.83
CA TYR A 378 0.48 5.57 -25.22
C TYR A 378 -0.65 4.79 -25.89
N GLU A 379 -1.14 5.26 -27.03
CA GLU A 379 -2.26 4.67 -27.75
C GLU A 379 -1.87 4.54 -29.23
N CYS A 380 -1.99 3.34 -29.79
CA CYS A 380 -1.80 3.09 -31.20
C CYS A 380 -3.15 2.60 -31.78
N ASN A 381 -3.71 3.36 -32.71
CA ASN A 381 -4.90 2.99 -33.46
C ASN A 381 -4.46 2.54 -34.85
N MET A 382 -4.70 1.27 -35.17
CA MET A 382 -4.40 0.68 -36.48
C MET A 382 -5.71 0.43 -37.22
N ALA A 383 -5.92 1.12 -38.34
CA ALA A 383 -7.03 0.85 -39.25
C ALA A 383 -6.65 -0.36 -40.13
N LEU A 384 -7.41 -1.45 -40.02
CA LEU A 384 -7.12 -2.70 -40.72
C LEU A 384 -7.91 -2.83 -42.02
N CYS A 385 -9.16 -2.38 -42.05
CA CYS A 385 -10.01 -2.43 -43.24
C CYS A 385 -11.12 -1.37 -43.11
N GLU A 386 -11.62 -0.85 -44.24
CA GLU A 386 -12.73 0.12 -44.30
C GLU A 386 -14.11 -0.58 -44.24
N GLU A 387 -14.16 -1.85 -44.64
CA GLU A 387 -15.35 -2.70 -44.56
C GLU A 387 -15.21 -3.76 -43.45
N VAL A 388 -16.36 -4.28 -42.98
CA VAL A 388 -16.38 -5.29 -41.92
C VAL A 388 -16.20 -6.68 -42.54
N LEU A 389 -14.95 -7.06 -42.81
CA LEU A 389 -14.59 -8.38 -43.33
C LEU A 389 -14.24 -9.38 -42.20
N PRO A 390 -14.64 -10.66 -42.30
CA PRO A 390 -14.32 -11.68 -41.27
C PRO A 390 -12.82 -11.91 -41.07
N ALA A 391 -12.02 -11.88 -42.13
CA ALA A 391 -10.58 -12.16 -42.06
C ALA A 391 -9.82 -11.10 -41.22
N PRO A 392 -9.94 -9.78 -41.46
CA PRO A 392 -9.35 -8.75 -40.60
C PRO A 392 -9.82 -8.78 -39.15
N LEU A 393 -11.05 -9.23 -38.87
CA LEU A 393 -11.54 -9.41 -37.50
C LEU A 393 -10.80 -10.55 -36.77
N LEU A 394 -10.55 -11.66 -37.46
CA LEU A 394 -9.77 -12.77 -36.92
C LEU A 394 -8.31 -12.38 -36.70
N TYR A 395 -7.67 -11.73 -37.68
CA TYR A 395 -6.29 -11.25 -37.51
C TYR A 395 -6.17 -10.19 -36.41
N GLY A 396 -7.10 -9.23 -36.37
CA GLY A 396 -7.16 -8.17 -35.36
C GLY A 396 -7.41 -8.67 -33.93
N SER A 397 -7.89 -9.90 -33.76
CA SER A 397 -8.07 -10.54 -32.44
C SER A 397 -6.94 -11.51 -32.08
N LEU A 398 -6.49 -12.34 -33.02
CA LEU A 398 -5.47 -13.36 -32.79
C LEU A 398 -4.05 -12.78 -32.72
N VAL A 399 -3.69 -11.86 -33.63
CA VAL A 399 -2.32 -11.32 -33.72
C VAL A 399 -1.89 -10.60 -32.43
N PRO A 400 -2.71 -9.71 -31.82
CA PRO A 400 -2.33 -9.07 -30.55
C PRO A 400 -2.17 -10.05 -29.39
N LEU A 401 -2.94 -11.16 -29.39
CA LEU A 401 -2.85 -12.19 -28.36
C LEU A 401 -1.53 -12.96 -28.47
N ILE A 402 -1.17 -13.39 -29.69
CA ILE A 402 0.09 -14.07 -29.98
C ILE A 402 1.27 -13.13 -29.71
N MET A 403 1.18 -11.88 -30.20
CA MET A 403 2.19 -10.85 -29.97
C MET A 403 2.40 -10.58 -28.48
N TYR A 404 1.33 -10.57 -27.67
CA TYR A 404 1.46 -10.44 -26.22
C TYR A 404 2.20 -11.63 -25.59
N GLN A 405 1.93 -12.88 -26.00
CA GLN A 405 2.66 -14.04 -25.47
C GLN A 405 4.15 -13.98 -25.81
N VAL A 406 4.48 -13.55 -27.02
CA VAL A 406 5.88 -13.36 -27.47
C VAL A 406 6.54 -12.22 -26.68
N LEU A 407 5.90 -11.05 -26.57
CA LEU A 407 6.40 -9.91 -25.78
C LEU A 407 6.56 -10.26 -24.30
N LYS A 408 5.65 -11.08 -23.77
CA LYS A 408 5.70 -11.54 -22.39
C LYS A 408 6.94 -12.39 -22.15
N ALA A 409 7.16 -13.40 -22.99
CA ALA A 409 8.30 -14.30 -22.87
C ALA A 409 9.65 -13.61 -23.12
N LEU A 410 9.71 -12.68 -24.09
CA LEU A 410 10.97 -12.07 -24.52
C LEU A 410 11.35 -10.79 -23.77
N ILE A 411 10.39 -10.00 -23.29
CA ILE A 411 10.65 -8.66 -22.73
C ILE A 411 10.12 -8.53 -21.31
N ILE A 412 8.85 -8.85 -21.06
CA ILE A 412 8.19 -8.55 -19.78
C ILE A 412 8.73 -9.44 -18.66
N ASP A 413 8.71 -10.76 -18.85
CA ASP A 413 9.16 -11.72 -17.83
C ASP A 413 10.65 -11.56 -17.47
N PRO A 414 11.61 -11.38 -18.41
CA PRO A 414 13.00 -11.14 -18.02
C PRO A 414 13.19 -9.82 -17.28
N TYR A 415 12.52 -8.73 -17.68
CA TYR A 415 12.59 -7.45 -16.99
C TYR A 415 12.09 -7.55 -15.53
N GLN A 416 10.96 -8.22 -15.31
CA GLN A 416 10.43 -8.41 -13.95
C GLN A 416 11.35 -9.25 -13.06
N ARG A 417 12.06 -10.23 -13.63
CA ARG A 417 13.06 -11.02 -12.89
C ARG A 417 14.24 -10.15 -12.49
N GLU A 418 14.73 -9.31 -13.39
CA GLU A 418 15.83 -8.39 -13.11
C GLU A 418 15.44 -7.37 -12.03
N GLU A 419 14.23 -6.81 -12.10
CA GLU A 419 13.74 -5.86 -11.10
C GLU A 419 13.65 -6.50 -9.71
N LYS A 420 13.09 -7.71 -9.61
CA LYS A 420 13.08 -8.47 -8.36
C LYS A 420 14.49 -8.72 -7.81
N GLN A 421 15.44 -9.07 -8.67
CA GLN A 421 16.84 -9.27 -8.28
C GLN A 421 17.48 -7.97 -7.79
N ARG A 422 17.26 -6.84 -8.46
CA ARG A 422 17.75 -5.52 -8.02
C ARG A 422 17.21 -5.13 -6.65
N HIS A 423 15.93 -5.38 -6.38
CA HIS A 423 15.35 -5.14 -5.05
C HIS A 423 16.02 -6.02 -3.98
N VAL A 424 16.18 -7.32 -4.26
CA VAL A 424 16.88 -8.23 -3.32
C VAL A 424 18.32 -7.81 -3.09
N LEU A 425 19.04 -7.39 -4.14
CA LEU A 425 20.42 -6.92 -4.04
C LEU A 425 20.50 -5.66 -3.16
N LYS A 426 19.65 -4.66 -3.39
CA LYS A 426 19.61 -3.44 -2.56
C LYS A 426 19.35 -3.73 -1.10
N HIS A 427 18.43 -4.66 -0.79
CA HIS A 427 18.21 -5.10 0.57
C HIS A 427 19.46 -5.76 1.16
N LYS A 428 20.11 -6.67 0.41
CA LYS A 428 21.36 -7.31 0.84
C LYS A 428 22.49 -6.29 1.10
N GLU A 429 22.67 -5.32 0.21
CA GLU A 429 23.66 -4.25 0.37
C GLU A 429 23.37 -3.38 1.60
N ALA A 430 22.10 -3.01 1.82
CA ALA A 430 21.70 -2.25 3.00
C ALA A 430 21.95 -3.05 4.30
N HIS A 431 21.68 -4.36 4.31
CA HIS A 431 21.98 -5.23 5.45
C HIS A 431 23.49 -5.36 5.69
N ALA A 432 24.29 -5.57 4.64
CA ALA A 432 25.74 -5.69 4.75
C ALA A 432 26.40 -4.38 5.22
N ALA A 433 25.90 -3.22 4.77
CA ALA A 433 26.37 -1.92 5.23
C ALA A 433 26.12 -1.74 6.73
N ARG A 434 24.92 -2.06 7.22
CA ARG A 434 24.59 -2.03 8.66
C ARG A 434 25.48 -2.96 9.49
N GLN A 435 25.75 -4.17 9.01
CA GLN A 435 26.65 -5.12 9.69
C GLN A 435 28.08 -4.59 9.81
N LYS A 436 28.62 -3.99 8.74
CA LYS A 436 29.99 -3.44 8.74
C LYS A 436 30.14 -2.26 9.70
N GLU A 437 29.11 -1.43 9.83
CA GLU A 437 29.08 -0.30 10.76
C GLU A 437 29.10 -0.78 12.22
N HIS A 438 28.17 -1.66 12.61
CA HIS A 438 28.14 -2.22 13.96
C HIS A 438 29.39 -3.02 14.33
N LYS A 439 30.01 -3.72 13.37
CA LYS A 439 31.30 -4.38 13.59
C LYS A 439 32.39 -3.39 13.98
N LYS A 440 32.50 -2.25 13.29
CA LYS A 440 33.47 -1.19 13.62
C LYS A 440 33.20 -0.60 15.01
N GLU A 441 31.93 -0.41 15.37
CA GLU A 441 31.54 0.08 16.70
C GLU A 441 31.97 -0.89 17.81
N ALA A 442 31.73 -2.19 17.61
CA ALA A 442 32.14 -3.23 18.54
C ALA A 442 33.67 -3.30 18.70
N GLU A 443 34.42 -3.24 17.59
CA GLU A 443 35.89 -3.25 17.60
C GLU A 443 36.48 -2.06 18.36
N ALA A 444 35.93 -0.85 18.17
CA ALA A 444 36.36 0.33 18.91
C ALA A 444 36.05 0.21 20.42
N ALA A 445 34.90 -0.34 20.78
CA ALA A 445 34.55 -0.59 22.19
C ALA A 445 35.48 -1.63 22.84
N LEU A 446 35.82 -2.70 22.11
CA LEU A 446 36.76 -3.73 22.56
C LEU A 446 38.14 -3.15 22.91
N GLU A 447 38.66 -2.25 22.08
CA GLU A 447 39.96 -1.62 22.30
C GLU A 447 40.00 -0.80 23.59
N LEU A 448 38.94 -0.05 23.88
CA LEU A 448 38.79 0.73 25.11
C LEU A 448 38.64 -0.14 26.38
N MET A 449 38.08 -1.35 26.25
CA MET A 449 37.83 -2.24 27.39
C MET A 449 39.07 -3.02 27.82
N LYS A 450 40.06 -3.24 26.94
CA LYS A 450 41.25 -4.09 27.22
C LYS A 450 41.98 -3.71 28.50
N GLU A 451 42.20 -2.41 28.74
CA GLU A 451 42.90 -1.95 29.95
C GLU A 451 42.10 -2.23 31.22
N THR A 452 40.78 -2.04 31.16
CA THR A 452 39.88 -2.27 32.30
C THR A 452 39.80 -3.76 32.63
N VAL A 453 39.69 -4.59 31.60
CA VAL A 453 39.64 -6.05 31.71
C VAL A 453 40.92 -6.61 32.35
N TRP A 454 42.09 -6.10 31.96
CA TRP A 454 43.35 -6.53 32.55
C TRP A 454 43.39 -6.27 34.06
N ARG A 455 42.87 -5.13 34.54
CA ARG A 455 42.75 -4.83 35.98
C ARG A 455 41.79 -5.78 36.69
N ILE A 456 40.64 -6.08 36.07
CA ILE A 456 39.64 -7.00 36.64
C ILE A 456 40.23 -8.41 36.78
N ILE A 457 40.95 -8.91 35.76
CA ILE A 457 41.60 -10.23 35.81
C ILE A 457 42.58 -10.30 36.98
N GLN A 458 43.46 -9.30 37.15
CA GLN A 458 44.42 -9.26 38.26
C GLN A 458 43.73 -9.24 39.65
N GLN A 459 42.60 -8.54 39.78
CA GLN A 459 41.81 -8.54 41.02
C GLN A 459 41.15 -9.90 41.28
N GLU A 460 40.54 -10.50 40.26
CA GLU A 460 39.87 -11.80 40.39
C GLU A 460 40.88 -12.95 40.60
N GLU A 461 42.08 -12.88 40.03
CA GLU A 461 43.18 -13.85 40.26
C GLU A 461 43.60 -13.86 41.74
N SER A 462 43.75 -12.70 42.38
CA SER A 462 44.13 -12.61 43.78
C SER A 462 43.06 -13.13 44.75
N CYS A 463 41.78 -13.11 44.33
CA CYS A 463 40.64 -13.61 45.09
C CYS A 463 40.16 -15.01 44.67
N GLN A 464 40.86 -15.70 43.75
CA GLN A 464 40.41 -16.95 43.11
C GLN A 464 38.95 -16.90 42.62
N GLY A 465 38.60 -15.75 42.04
CA GLY A 465 37.25 -15.41 41.61
C GLY A 465 36.91 -15.89 40.19
N LEU A 466 36.08 -15.13 39.47
CA LEU A 466 35.54 -15.54 38.16
C LEU A 466 36.39 -14.97 37.01
N ILE A 467 36.98 -15.83 36.20
CA ILE A 467 37.79 -15.45 35.03
C ILE A 467 37.25 -16.16 33.80
N ILE A 468 36.87 -15.42 32.75
CA ILE A 468 36.40 -15.97 31.48
C ILE A 468 37.62 -16.29 30.63
N VAL A 469 37.74 -17.57 30.25
CA VAL A 469 38.85 -18.09 29.46
C VAL A 469 38.58 -17.89 27.97
N LYS A 470 37.33 -18.16 27.56
CA LYS A 470 36.92 -18.04 26.17
C LYS A 470 35.41 -17.84 26.08
N ALA A 471 34.96 -16.93 25.23
CA ALA A 471 33.55 -16.78 24.94
C ALA A 471 33.29 -16.52 23.45
N LEU A 472 32.40 -17.32 22.86
CA LEU A 472 32.04 -17.26 21.46
C LEU A 472 30.56 -16.94 21.30
N TYR A 473 30.23 -16.07 20.36
CA TYR A 473 28.86 -15.63 20.10
C TYR A 473 28.55 -15.71 18.60
N GLY A 474 27.48 -16.41 18.23
CA GLY A 474 27.08 -16.52 16.82
C GLY A 474 26.19 -17.71 16.53
N CYS A 475 26.06 -18.03 15.24
CA CYS A 475 25.33 -19.19 14.78
C CYS A 475 26.26 -20.41 14.76
N HIS A 476 26.22 -21.22 15.81
CA HIS A 476 26.94 -22.49 15.83
C HIS A 476 26.15 -23.53 15.03
N ALA A 477 26.48 -23.67 13.75
CA ALA A 477 26.00 -24.80 12.96
C ALA A 477 26.45 -26.09 13.64
N SER A 478 25.48 -26.95 13.97
CA SER A 478 25.72 -28.29 14.48
C SER A 478 26.67 -29.03 13.54
N GLN A 479 27.83 -29.42 14.05
CA GLN A 479 28.77 -30.28 13.35
C GLN A 479 28.09 -31.61 12.99
N LEU A 480 27.62 -31.72 11.76
CA LEU A 480 27.38 -32.99 11.08
C LEU A 480 27.75 -32.81 9.60
N GLY A 481 29.03 -33.04 9.32
CA GLY A 481 29.63 -33.00 8.00
C GLY A 481 31.10 -33.34 8.12
N THR A 482 31.42 -34.61 7.87
CA THR A 482 32.76 -35.21 7.85
C THR A 482 33.72 -34.47 6.92
N GLY A 483 34.97 -34.29 7.40
CA GLY A 483 36.16 -34.36 6.55
C GLY A 483 36.80 -33.04 6.14
N GLU A 484 38.10 -32.97 6.44
CA GLU A 484 39.15 -32.20 5.76
C GLU A 484 39.46 -30.77 6.23
N GLN A 485 40.55 -30.71 7.00
CA GLN A 485 41.67 -29.76 6.92
C GLN A 485 41.34 -28.26 6.78
N GLY A 486 41.44 -27.58 7.92
CA GLY A 486 42.12 -26.30 8.09
C GLY A 486 42.02 -25.28 6.96
N GLN A 487 40.94 -24.50 6.97
CA GLN A 487 40.92 -23.12 6.46
C GLN A 487 39.73 -22.39 7.10
N GLU A 488 40.05 -21.32 7.85
CA GLU A 488 39.18 -20.25 8.38
C GLU A 488 37.75 -20.66 8.81
N ALA A 489 37.59 -20.94 10.10
CA ALA A 489 36.27 -21.10 10.72
C ALA A 489 35.42 -19.82 10.56
N ASP A 490 34.46 -19.90 9.64
CA ASP A 490 33.20 -19.17 9.49
C ASP A 490 33.08 -17.78 10.15
N GLY A 491 32.92 -16.76 9.32
CA GLY A 491 32.58 -15.38 9.70
C GLY A 491 31.21 -15.19 10.39
N ASN A 492 30.60 -16.28 10.85
CA ASN A 492 29.31 -16.33 11.56
C ASN A 492 29.45 -16.40 13.09
N VAL A 493 30.68 -16.41 13.61
CA VAL A 493 30.99 -16.45 15.06
C VAL A 493 31.97 -15.34 15.42
N ILE A 494 31.72 -14.67 16.55
CA ILE A 494 32.55 -13.59 17.09
C ILE A 494 33.09 -13.96 18.47
N ASP A 495 34.29 -13.47 18.81
CA ASP A 495 34.87 -13.61 20.13
C ASP A 495 34.40 -12.48 21.05
N VAL A 496 33.73 -12.83 22.15
CA VAL A 496 33.14 -11.91 23.13
C VAL A 496 33.74 -12.10 24.52
N THR A 497 34.98 -12.62 24.60
CA THR A 497 35.69 -12.83 25.87
C THR A 497 35.94 -11.53 26.62
N ILE A 498 36.46 -10.51 25.93
CA ILE A 498 36.82 -9.21 26.54
C ILE A 498 35.58 -8.47 27.08
N PRO A 499 34.49 -8.31 26.31
CA PRO A 499 33.29 -7.63 26.80
C PRO A 499 32.65 -8.32 28.00
N LEU A 500 32.56 -9.65 27.98
CA LEU A 500 31.99 -10.40 29.09
C LEU A 500 32.85 -10.29 30.35
N GLN A 501 34.17 -10.35 30.22
CA GLN A 501 35.07 -10.20 31.37
C GLN A 501 34.94 -8.81 32.00
N CYS A 502 34.69 -7.78 31.18
CA CYS A 502 34.44 -6.42 31.67
C CYS A 502 33.14 -6.28 32.49
N LEU A 503 32.19 -7.20 32.32
CA LEU A 503 30.91 -7.22 33.02
C LEU A 503 30.95 -8.01 34.35
N VAL A 504 32.07 -8.69 34.65
CA VAL A 504 32.24 -9.42 35.92
C VAL A 504 32.39 -8.43 37.08
N LYS A 505 31.57 -8.63 38.12
CA LYS A 505 31.63 -7.87 39.38
C LYS A 505 31.44 -8.82 40.56
N ASP A 506 32.28 -8.69 41.59
CA ASP A 506 32.24 -9.50 42.81
C ASP A 506 32.25 -11.01 42.51
N SER A 507 33.14 -11.45 41.61
CA SER A 507 33.25 -12.84 41.14
C SER A 507 31.95 -13.44 40.59
N LYS A 508 31.04 -12.62 40.04
CA LYS A 508 29.77 -13.03 39.42
C LYS A 508 29.52 -12.27 38.13
N LEU A 509 28.82 -12.92 37.20
CA LEU A 509 28.34 -12.35 35.95
C LEU A 509 26.83 -12.64 35.81
N ILE A 510 26.04 -11.58 35.73
CA ILE A 510 24.58 -11.67 35.56
C ILE A 510 24.18 -10.77 34.38
N ILE A 511 23.78 -11.41 33.28
CA ILE A 511 23.19 -10.74 32.13
C ILE A 511 21.69 -11.05 32.17
N HIS A 512 20.89 -9.99 32.29
CA HIS A 512 19.43 -10.07 32.27
C HIS A 512 18.90 -10.30 30.85
N ASP A 513 17.58 -10.47 30.71
CA ASP A 513 16.86 -10.73 29.45
C ASP A 513 16.96 -9.54 28.48
N VAL A 514 18.15 -9.36 27.90
CA VAL A 514 18.48 -8.36 26.90
C VAL A 514 19.07 -9.10 25.71
N GLN A 515 18.78 -8.61 24.49
CA GLN A 515 19.50 -9.07 23.30
C GLN A 515 21.00 -8.86 23.50
N LYS A 516 21.74 -9.97 23.58
CA LYS A 516 23.18 -9.98 23.81
C LYS A 516 23.93 -9.28 22.68
N SER A 517 23.37 -9.23 21.47
CA SER A 517 23.89 -8.46 20.34
C SER A 517 23.95 -6.94 20.57
N GLN A 518 23.19 -6.39 21.53
CA GLN A 518 23.17 -4.96 21.84
C GLN A 518 24.17 -4.56 22.93
N LEU A 519 24.90 -5.53 23.51
CA LEU A 519 25.88 -5.25 24.55
C LEU A 519 27.12 -4.54 23.97
N PRO A 520 27.76 -3.62 24.71
CA PRO A 520 28.99 -2.97 24.26
C PRO A 520 30.08 -3.99 23.89
N GLY A 521 30.65 -3.88 22.69
CA GLY A 521 31.64 -4.85 22.18
C GLY A 521 31.05 -6.11 21.53
N PHE A 522 29.72 -6.24 21.49
CA PHE A 522 29.01 -7.24 20.71
C PHE A 522 28.50 -6.63 19.39
N TYR A 523 28.39 -7.46 18.35
CA TYR A 523 27.61 -7.17 17.16
C TYR A 523 26.92 -8.44 16.67
N ASP A 524 25.94 -8.31 15.79
CA ASP A 524 25.22 -9.45 15.24
C ASP A 524 25.92 -10.01 13.98
N PRO A 525 26.54 -11.21 14.04
CA PRO A 525 27.16 -11.82 12.86
C PRO A 525 26.15 -12.40 11.86
N CYS A 526 24.94 -12.80 12.31
CA CYS A 526 23.98 -13.57 11.51
C CYS A 526 22.55 -13.03 11.70
N ILE A 527 22.20 -11.94 11.01
CA ILE A 527 20.88 -11.29 11.15
C ILE A 527 19.76 -12.25 10.71
N GLY A 528 18.86 -12.58 11.63
CA GLY A 528 17.68 -13.41 11.38
C GLY A 528 17.87 -14.92 11.64
N GLU A 529 19.07 -15.37 11.99
CA GLU A 529 19.33 -16.75 12.40
C GLU A 529 19.41 -16.87 13.94
N GLU A 530 19.18 -18.08 14.47
CA GLU A 530 19.25 -18.32 15.91
C GLU A 530 20.71 -18.29 16.38
N LYS A 531 20.98 -17.46 17.39
CA LYS A 531 22.32 -17.25 17.94
C LYS A 531 22.43 -17.83 19.33
N THR A 532 23.63 -18.32 19.61
CA THR A 532 24.00 -18.88 20.90
C THR A 532 25.30 -18.25 21.39
N ILE A 533 25.44 -18.16 22.71
CA ILE A 533 26.68 -17.76 23.37
C ILE A 533 27.25 -18.97 24.10
N GLN A 534 28.51 -19.28 23.85
CA GLN A 534 29.29 -20.30 24.54
C GLN A 534 30.32 -19.61 25.41
N VAL A 535 30.39 -19.97 26.70
CA VAL A 535 31.29 -19.34 27.67
C VAL A 535 32.02 -20.41 28.46
N GLU A 536 33.35 -20.39 28.38
CA GLU A 536 34.29 -21.14 29.20
C GLU A 536 34.89 -20.21 30.26
N TYR A 537 34.81 -20.60 31.53
CA TYR A 537 35.29 -19.78 32.64
C TYR A 537 35.93 -20.62 33.75
N LEU A 538 36.84 -19.99 34.48
CA LEU A 538 37.50 -20.48 35.68
C LEU A 538 36.84 -19.85 36.91
N PHE A 539 36.48 -20.65 37.90
CA PHE A 539 36.00 -20.17 39.20
C PHE A 539 36.56 -21.04 40.31
N ARG A 540 37.22 -20.45 41.31
CA ARG A 540 37.89 -21.19 42.41
C ARG A 540 38.85 -22.29 41.93
N GLY A 541 39.55 -22.05 40.82
CA GLY A 541 40.49 -23.00 40.22
C GLY A 541 39.85 -24.16 39.43
N GLN A 542 38.52 -24.20 39.26
CA GLN A 542 37.82 -25.19 38.44
C GLN A 542 37.33 -24.60 37.12
N HIS A 543 37.44 -25.36 36.04
CA HIS A 543 36.95 -25.00 34.72
C HIS A 543 35.47 -25.38 34.55
N HIS A 544 34.69 -24.46 33.99
CA HIS A 544 33.27 -24.64 33.72
C HIS A 544 32.93 -24.14 32.31
N HIS A 545 31.92 -24.76 31.70
CA HIS A 545 31.44 -24.44 30.35
C HIS A 545 29.91 -24.30 30.34
N VAL A 546 29.40 -23.26 29.70
CA VAL A 546 27.97 -22.94 29.64
C VAL A 546 27.59 -22.45 28.24
N ILE A 547 26.50 -23.00 27.69
CA ILE A 547 25.88 -22.55 26.44
C ILE A 547 24.51 -21.95 26.78
N VAL A 548 24.21 -20.77 26.23
CA VAL A 548 22.94 -20.06 26.44
C VAL A 548 22.46 -19.47 25.11
N ASN A 549 21.14 -19.46 24.88
CA ASN A 549 20.55 -18.86 23.70
C ASN A 549 20.54 -17.32 23.79
N GLU A 550 20.36 -16.61 22.67
CA GLU A 550 20.31 -15.14 22.61
C GLU A 550 19.41 -14.51 23.69
N SER A 551 18.20 -15.05 23.84
CA SER A 551 17.14 -14.48 24.68
C SER A 551 17.08 -15.07 26.09
N GLU A 552 18.04 -15.89 26.51
CA GLU A 552 18.03 -16.52 27.84
C GLU A 552 19.03 -15.81 28.79
N PRO A 553 18.69 -15.58 30.07
CA PRO A 553 19.58 -14.86 30.99
C PRO A 553 20.83 -15.67 31.31
N LEU A 554 22.02 -15.05 31.20
CA LEU A 554 23.29 -15.69 31.55
C LEU A 554 23.64 -15.39 33.00
N ARG A 555 23.70 -16.42 33.86
CA ARG A 555 24.12 -16.31 35.27
C ARG A 555 25.27 -17.26 35.55
N ILE A 556 26.43 -16.71 35.86
CA ILE A 556 27.68 -17.41 36.14
C ILE A 556 28.28 -16.84 37.44
N PRO A 557 28.86 -17.67 38.34
CA PRO A 557 29.07 -19.11 38.26
C PRO A 557 27.81 -19.94 38.55
N LYS A 558 27.60 -21.04 37.80
CA LYS A 558 26.60 -22.07 38.13
C LYS A 558 27.14 -22.92 39.28
N ILE A 559 26.53 -22.82 40.46
CA ILE A 559 26.89 -23.66 41.61
C ILE A 559 26.33 -25.06 41.35
N SER A 560 27.20 -26.07 41.24
CA SER A 560 26.78 -27.47 41.24
C SER A 560 26.12 -27.79 42.58
N SER A 561 24.83 -28.14 42.55
CA SER A 561 24.17 -28.77 43.69
C SER A 561 24.58 -30.24 43.73
N ASN A 562 25.79 -30.51 44.22
CA ASN A 562 26.24 -31.73 44.91
C ASN A 562 27.77 -31.74 44.91
N GLY A 563 28.36 -31.85 46.09
CA GLY A 563 29.78 -32.11 46.25
C GLY A 563 30.08 -33.57 45.97
N GLU A 564 30.41 -33.89 44.72
CA GLU A 564 31.18 -35.09 44.38
C GLU A 564 32.19 -34.71 43.28
N GLU A 565 33.47 -34.99 43.55
CA GLU A 565 34.53 -34.96 42.56
C GLU A 565 34.23 -36.00 41.45
N MET A 566 34.40 -35.63 40.19
CA MET A 566 34.61 -36.61 39.12
C MET A 566 35.94 -36.33 38.42
N ARG A 567 36.81 -37.36 38.48
CA ARG A 567 38.04 -37.49 37.69
C ARG A 567 37.68 -37.71 36.21
N ASP A 568 38.64 -37.32 35.38
CA ASP A 568 38.65 -37.39 33.91
C ASP A 568 37.99 -38.62 33.28
N GLY A 569 37.32 -38.36 32.15
CA GLY A 569 37.23 -39.28 31.03
C GLY A 569 35.98 -40.15 30.92
N GLN A 570 34.88 -39.60 30.40
CA GLN A 570 33.93 -40.19 29.44
C GLN A 570 32.62 -39.40 29.45
N PHE A 571 32.33 -38.68 28.36
CA PHE A 571 31.00 -38.08 28.14
C PHE A 571 30.08 -39.09 27.45
N PRO A 572 28.91 -39.45 28.01
CA PRO A 572 27.89 -40.15 27.27
C PRO A 572 27.05 -39.16 26.47
N PHE A 573 27.04 -39.37 25.16
CA PHE A 573 26.08 -38.82 24.22
C PHE A 573 24.67 -39.31 24.60
N SER A 574 23.73 -38.42 24.92
CA SER A 574 22.29 -38.75 24.92
C SER A 574 21.53 -37.79 24.01
N LEU A 575 21.24 -38.31 22.82
CA LEU A 575 20.32 -37.77 21.83
C LEU A 575 18.93 -37.54 22.45
N GLN A 576 18.40 -36.33 22.33
CA GLN A 576 16.97 -36.11 22.17
C GLN A 576 16.73 -35.36 20.86
N VAL A 577 16.47 -36.14 19.80
CA VAL A 577 16.10 -35.66 18.47
C VAL A 577 14.62 -35.27 18.50
N SER A 578 14.32 -33.98 18.40
CA SER A 578 13.02 -33.50 17.95
C SER A 578 13.09 -33.29 16.44
N ALA A 579 12.42 -34.17 15.71
CA ALA A 579 12.38 -34.18 14.26
C ALA A 579 11.64 -32.94 13.71
N GLY A 580 12.41 -31.92 13.30
CA GLY A 580 11.93 -30.84 12.45
C GLY A 580 11.81 -31.32 11.00
N ARG A 581 10.58 -31.65 10.57
CA ARG A 581 10.24 -31.90 9.17
C ARG A 581 10.55 -30.66 8.32
N ARG A 582 11.63 -30.71 7.53
CA ARG A 582 11.83 -29.83 6.38
C ARG A 582 10.92 -30.29 5.25
N ILE A 583 9.90 -29.51 4.94
CA ILE A 583 9.16 -29.60 3.69
C ILE A 583 9.99 -28.86 2.64
N ALA A 584 10.70 -29.63 1.82
CA ALA A 584 11.25 -29.15 0.57
C ALA A 584 10.14 -29.21 -0.49
N GLU A 585 9.49 -28.08 -0.75
CA GLU A 585 8.55 -27.97 -1.87
C GLU A 585 9.31 -27.62 -3.14
N ARG A 586 9.40 -28.64 -4.00
CA ARG A 586 9.87 -28.63 -5.36
C ARG A 586 8.73 -28.11 -6.25
N GLU A 587 8.84 -26.87 -6.71
CA GLU A 587 7.93 -26.29 -7.72
C GLU A 587 7.93 -27.17 -8.98
N ARG A 588 6.76 -27.75 -9.29
CA ARG A 588 6.44 -28.34 -10.59
C ARG A 588 5.34 -27.49 -11.20
N ASP A 589 5.73 -26.53 -12.03
CA ASP A 589 4.85 -25.81 -12.92
C ASP A 589 4.30 -26.75 -14.01
N TRP A 590 3.06 -27.19 -13.84
CA TRP A 590 2.23 -27.77 -14.90
C TRP A 590 0.81 -27.23 -14.76
N SER A 591 0.56 -26.03 -15.29
CA SER A 591 -0.81 -25.48 -15.38
C SER A 591 -1.04 -24.58 -16.61
N SER A 592 -0.32 -24.82 -17.71
CA SER A 592 -0.47 -24.08 -18.97
C SER A 592 -1.14 -24.87 -20.11
N LEU A 593 -1.58 -26.12 -19.89
CA LEU A 593 -2.10 -26.99 -20.97
C LEU A 593 -3.59 -27.39 -20.87
N LEU A 594 -4.32 -27.02 -19.81
CA LEU A 594 -5.71 -27.47 -19.61
C LEU A 594 -6.80 -26.44 -19.94
N ILE A 595 -6.46 -25.29 -20.52
CA ILE A 595 -7.43 -24.23 -20.85
C ILE A 595 -7.85 -24.27 -22.33
N VAL A 596 -7.18 -25.06 -23.17
CA VAL A 596 -7.51 -25.17 -24.61
C VAL A 596 -8.64 -26.18 -24.86
N ASP A 597 -8.76 -27.26 -24.07
CA ASP A 597 -9.83 -28.27 -24.24
C ASP A 597 -11.21 -27.81 -23.76
N ALA A 598 -11.29 -26.88 -22.80
CA ALA A 598 -12.55 -26.37 -22.29
C ALA A 598 -13.23 -25.34 -23.23
N MET A 599 -12.51 -24.82 -24.22
CA MET A 599 -13.01 -23.81 -25.15
C MET A 599 -13.53 -24.41 -26.47
N ILE A 600 -13.14 -25.64 -26.82
CA ILE A 600 -13.59 -26.33 -28.04
C ILE A 600 -14.89 -27.13 -27.80
N GLY A 601 -15.21 -27.50 -26.56
CA GLY A 601 -16.41 -28.30 -26.23
C GLY A 601 -17.74 -27.56 -26.11
N ALA A 602 -17.77 -26.22 -26.14
CA ALA A 602 -18.97 -25.43 -25.81
C ALA A 602 -19.79 -24.94 -27.03
N ILE A 603 -19.41 -25.31 -28.27
CA ILE A 603 -20.07 -24.83 -29.50
C ILE A 603 -20.94 -25.90 -30.19
N ALA A 604 -20.92 -27.15 -29.73
CA ALA A 604 -21.75 -28.22 -30.31
C ALA A 604 -22.66 -28.85 -29.25
N THR A 605 -23.91 -28.37 -29.15
CA THR A 605 -25.14 -29.18 -29.25
C THR A 605 -26.35 -28.33 -28.85
N ASN A 606 -27.18 -28.01 -29.84
CA ASN A 606 -28.60 -27.67 -29.67
C ASN A 606 -29.39 -28.96 -29.33
N GLY A 607 -30.43 -28.86 -28.51
CA GLY A 607 -31.49 -29.88 -28.55
C GLY A 607 -32.35 -30.07 -27.29
N THR A 608 -33.51 -29.41 -27.30
CA THR A 608 -34.85 -29.96 -26.93
C THR A 608 -35.24 -30.27 -25.46
N HIS A 609 -36.28 -29.52 -25.03
CA HIS A 609 -37.48 -29.90 -24.25
C HIS A 609 -37.35 -30.46 -22.81
N ARG A 610 -38.35 -30.44 -21.93
CA ARG A 610 -39.47 -29.56 -21.51
C ARG A 610 -40.17 -30.38 -20.36
N ILE A 611 -40.69 -29.70 -19.34
CA ILE A 611 -41.78 -30.11 -18.39
C ILE A 611 -41.47 -31.19 -17.32
N LEU A 612 -41.47 -30.83 -16.02
CA LEU A 612 -42.58 -31.08 -15.07
C LEU A 612 -42.29 -30.53 -13.66
N ASP A 613 -43.26 -29.76 -13.17
CA ASP A 613 -43.45 -29.22 -11.83
C ASP A 613 -43.51 -30.30 -10.74
N GLN A 614 -43.16 -29.95 -9.49
CA GLN A 614 -44.17 -29.69 -8.43
C GLN A 614 -43.56 -29.43 -7.04
N ASN A 615 -44.08 -28.34 -6.44
CA ASN A 615 -44.43 -28.13 -5.03
C ASN A 615 -43.33 -27.98 -3.97
N LEU A 616 -43.16 -26.76 -3.44
CA LEU A 616 -43.80 -26.39 -2.16
C LEU A 616 -43.69 -24.89 -1.89
N THR A 617 -44.85 -24.28 -1.76
CA THR A 617 -45.12 -22.93 -1.27
C THR A 617 -44.92 -22.82 0.23
N SER A 618 -44.23 -21.79 0.70
CA SER A 618 -44.75 -20.88 1.74
C SER A 618 -43.87 -19.65 1.91
N SER A 619 -44.54 -18.52 1.84
CA SER A 619 -44.13 -17.17 2.24
C SER A 619 -43.51 -17.13 3.64
N THR A 620 -42.56 -16.22 3.89
CA THR A 620 -42.73 -15.03 4.76
C THR A 620 -41.46 -14.17 4.70
N SER A 621 -41.62 -12.91 4.28
CA SER A 621 -40.62 -11.85 4.36
C SER A 621 -40.48 -11.37 5.81
N LEU A 622 -39.27 -11.37 6.35
CA LEU A 622 -38.93 -10.67 7.60
C LEU A 622 -37.73 -9.74 7.33
N SER A 623 -38.03 -8.45 7.23
CA SER A 623 -37.06 -7.36 7.32
C SER A 623 -36.52 -7.25 8.75
N PRO A 624 -35.20 -7.15 9.00
CA PRO A 624 -34.70 -6.80 10.31
C PRO A 624 -34.84 -5.29 10.53
N GLY A 625 -35.71 -4.90 11.47
CA GLY A 625 -35.82 -3.52 11.95
C GLY A 625 -34.77 -3.24 13.02
N PHE A 626 -33.96 -2.21 12.80
CA PHE A 626 -33.01 -1.69 13.79
C PHE A 626 -33.62 -0.47 14.49
N SER A 627 -33.60 -0.46 15.82
CA SER A 627 -33.94 0.69 16.65
C SER A 627 -32.64 1.43 16.99
N ALA A 628 -32.49 2.65 16.47
CA ALA A 628 -31.39 3.55 16.84
C ALA A 628 -31.90 4.57 17.86
N TYR A 629 -31.30 4.62 19.04
CA TYR A 629 -31.52 5.69 20.02
C TYR A 629 -30.48 6.81 19.81
N GLU A 630 -30.96 8.04 19.70
CA GLU A 630 -30.14 9.22 19.36
C GLU A 630 -29.86 10.05 20.63
N SER A 631 -28.57 10.19 20.97
CA SER A 631 -28.05 11.13 21.96
C SER A 631 -26.70 11.68 21.48
N GLN A 632 -26.43 12.96 21.77
CA GLN A 632 -25.56 13.89 21.03
C GLN A 632 -24.04 13.59 20.94
N SER A 633 -23.53 12.40 21.25
CA SER A 633 -22.09 12.11 21.04
C SER A 633 -21.68 10.66 20.76
N SER A 634 -22.58 9.66 20.76
CA SER A 634 -22.20 8.27 20.44
C SER A 634 -23.41 7.43 20.03
N ARG A 635 -23.27 6.61 18.97
CA ARG A 635 -24.32 5.69 18.49
C ARG A 635 -24.15 4.31 19.10
N ILE A 636 -25.21 3.78 19.72
CA ILE A 636 -25.25 2.43 20.29
C ILE A 636 -26.10 1.54 19.39
N PHE A 637 -25.62 0.32 19.13
CA PHE A 637 -26.37 -0.72 18.44
C PHE A 637 -26.60 -1.88 19.42
N ILE A 638 -27.87 -2.26 19.61
CA ILE A 638 -28.27 -3.38 20.48
C ILE A 638 -28.87 -4.47 19.58
N SER A 639 -28.42 -5.70 19.76
CA SER A 639 -29.05 -6.87 19.13
C SER A 639 -30.22 -7.37 19.97
N ASN A 640 -31.30 -7.78 19.31
CA ASN A 640 -32.54 -8.27 19.92
C ASN A 640 -32.76 -9.80 19.80
N ASN A 641 -31.74 -10.59 19.42
CA ASN A 641 -31.90 -12.05 19.27
C ASN A 641 -31.17 -12.84 20.37
N GLY A 642 -31.85 -13.90 20.87
CA GLY A 642 -31.51 -14.65 22.08
C GLY A 642 -30.07 -15.17 22.17
N ILE A 643 -29.51 -15.00 23.37
CA ILE A 643 -28.13 -15.31 23.76
C ILE A 643 -28.00 -16.81 24.12
N PRO A 644 -26.94 -17.53 23.68
CA PRO A 644 -26.69 -18.89 24.15
C PRO A 644 -26.23 -18.88 25.62
N LEU A 645 -26.97 -19.57 26.49
CA LEU A 645 -26.65 -19.78 27.90
C LEU A 645 -25.43 -20.70 28.04
N LEU A 646 -24.35 -20.21 28.67
CA LEU A 646 -23.27 -21.05 29.18
C LEU A 646 -23.55 -21.36 30.66
N GLU A 647 -23.87 -22.62 30.97
CA GLU A 647 -24.17 -23.10 32.32
C GLU A 647 -22.97 -22.96 33.29
N GLU A 648 -23.25 -22.52 34.51
CA GLU A 648 -22.30 -22.45 35.63
C GLU A 648 -21.84 -23.85 36.06
N MET A 649 -20.58 -24.20 35.80
CA MET A 649 -19.92 -25.28 36.52
C MET A 649 -19.23 -24.74 37.78
N SER A 650 -19.91 -24.93 38.90
CA SER A 650 -19.41 -24.73 40.27
C SER A 650 -18.11 -25.50 40.53
N GLY A 651 -17.06 -24.77 40.92
CA GLY A 651 -15.78 -25.37 41.31
C GLY A 651 -14.80 -24.33 41.88
N LYS A 652 -14.92 -24.00 43.17
CA LYS A 652 -14.00 -23.12 43.91
C LYS A 652 -12.56 -23.69 43.89
N LYS A 653 -11.68 -23.11 43.07
CA LYS A 653 -10.21 -23.21 43.22
C LYS A 653 -9.56 -21.84 43.05
N ARG A 654 -8.71 -21.50 44.04
CA ARG A 654 -7.92 -20.27 44.21
C ARG A 654 -7.36 -19.73 42.88
N LEU A 655 -7.73 -18.51 42.51
CA LEU A 655 -7.25 -17.80 41.31
C LEU A 655 -5.73 -17.60 41.33
N LYS A 656 -5.03 -18.22 40.37
CA LYS A 656 -3.79 -17.68 39.80
C LYS A 656 -4.20 -16.64 38.74
N ARG A 657 -3.43 -15.54 38.61
CA ARG A 657 -3.61 -14.42 37.67
C ARG A 657 -4.21 -14.89 36.33
N SER A 658 -5.43 -14.45 36.04
CA SER A 658 -6.26 -14.94 34.93
C SER A 658 -5.90 -14.25 33.62
N LEU A 659 -4.93 -14.79 32.88
CA LEU A 659 -4.70 -14.38 31.49
C LEU A 659 -5.89 -14.77 30.60
N CYS A 660 -6.24 -13.92 29.64
CA CYS A 660 -7.20 -14.25 28.59
C CYS A 660 -6.61 -15.33 27.66
N GLU A 661 -7.30 -16.46 27.54
CA GLU A 661 -6.92 -17.57 26.65
C GLU A 661 -7.73 -17.57 25.35
N ARG A 662 -8.96 -17.05 25.37
CA ARG A 662 -9.85 -17.06 24.20
C ARG A 662 -10.84 -15.91 24.24
N VAL A 663 -11.12 -15.34 23.07
CA VAL A 663 -12.13 -14.29 22.90
C VAL A 663 -13.20 -14.78 21.94
N ILE A 664 -14.45 -14.73 22.37
CA ILE A 664 -15.63 -15.08 21.58
C ILE A 664 -16.28 -13.78 21.12
N LEU A 665 -16.40 -13.63 19.80
CA LEU A 665 -17.08 -12.52 19.14
C LEU A 665 -18.42 -13.03 18.62
N THR A 666 -19.53 -12.39 19.00
CA THR A 666 -20.81 -12.71 18.37
C THR A 666 -20.80 -12.30 16.88
N PRO A 667 -21.50 -13.02 15.99
CA PRO A 667 -21.56 -12.67 14.56
C PRO A 667 -22.07 -11.24 14.31
N GLU A 668 -22.90 -10.73 15.22
CA GLU A 668 -23.46 -9.39 15.16
C GLU A 668 -22.42 -8.33 15.48
N VAL A 669 -21.64 -8.52 16.55
CA VAL A 669 -20.49 -7.66 16.87
C VAL A 669 -19.49 -7.64 15.72
N TYR A 670 -19.19 -8.80 15.15
CA TYR A 670 -18.31 -8.91 13.98
C TYR A 670 -18.85 -8.12 12.78
N ALA A 671 -20.15 -8.22 12.49
CA ALA A 671 -20.79 -7.48 11.40
C ALA A 671 -20.73 -5.97 11.62
N ILE A 672 -20.99 -5.48 12.84
CA ILE A 672 -20.95 -4.04 13.15
C ILE A 672 -19.52 -3.50 13.08
N CYS A 673 -18.53 -4.21 13.63
CA CYS A 673 -17.11 -3.82 13.50
C CYS A 673 -16.69 -3.72 12.03
N LEU A 674 -17.15 -4.67 11.20
CA LEU A 674 -16.83 -4.71 9.79
C LEU A 674 -17.54 -3.59 9.01
N GLU A 675 -18.82 -3.33 9.27
CA GLU A 675 -19.56 -2.24 8.64
C GLU A 675 -18.97 -0.88 9.02
N HIS A 676 -18.59 -0.71 10.29
CA HIS A 676 -17.93 0.50 10.75
C HIS A 676 -16.57 0.70 10.06
N ALA A 677 -15.74 -0.35 9.98
CA ALA A 677 -14.46 -0.28 9.27
C ALA A 677 -14.64 0.07 7.78
N LEU A 678 -15.70 -0.43 7.12
CA LEU A 678 -16.00 -0.12 5.72
C LEU A 678 -16.63 1.26 5.50
N SER A 679 -16.97 1.99 6.56
CA SER A 679 -17.74 3.23 6.46
C SER A 679 -16.90 4.40 5.94
N THR A 680 -15.59 4.40 6.20
CA THR A 680 -14.65 5.46 5.80
C THR A 680 -13.33 4.86 5.29
N SER A 681 -12.55 5.68 4.60
CA SER A 681 -11.19 5.33 4.15
C SER A 681 -10.12 5.59 5.21
N ASN A 682 -10.49 6.23 6.32
CA ASN A 682 -9.59 6.56 7.43
C ASN A 682 -9.76 5.51 8.53
N GLU A 683 -8.79 5.42 9.44
CA GLU A 683 -8.91 4.55 10.60
C GLU A 683 -10.11 4.95 11.45
N VAL A 684 -10.98 3.99 11.74
CA VAL A 684 -12.10 4.15 12.68
C VAL A 684 -11.81 3.38 13.96
N MET A 685 -12.40 3.82 15.07
CA MET A 685 -12.17 3.22 16.38
C MET A 685 -13.47 3.02 17.17
N GLY A 686 -13.45 2.08 18.12
CA GLY A 686 -14.55 1.87 19.05
C GLY A 686 -14.16 1.03 20.25
N LEU A 687 -15.09 0.91 21.21
CA LEU A 687 -14.94 0.15 22.44
C LEU A 687 -15.73 -1.14 22.39
N LEU A 688 -15.20 -2.19 23.02
CA LEU A 688 -15.79 -3.52 23.12
C LEU A 688 -16.41 -3.69 24.51
N VAL A 689 -17.66 -4.12 24.54
CA VAL A 689 -18.41 -4.35 25.78
C VAL A 689 -18.77 -5.83 25.87
N GLY A 690 -18.42 -6.45 26.99
CA GLY A 690 -18.52 -7.89 27.15
C GLY A 690 -18.50 -8.32 28.61
N GLN A 691 -18.57 -9.62 28.81
CA GLN A 691 -18.54 -10.23 30.13
C GLN A 691 -17.10 -10.55 30.54
N ALA A 692 -16.78 -10.28 31.81
CA ALA A 692 -15.51 -10.64 32.41
C ALA A 692 -15.30 -12.17 32.44
N LEU A 693 -14.04 -12.60 32.45
CA LEU A 693 -13.60 -13.99 32.41
C LEU A 693 -14.35 -14.92 33.38
N VAL A 694 -15.04 -15.92 32.82
CA VAL A 694 -15.53 -17.08 33.58
C VAL A 694 -14.40 -18.10 33.72
N SER A 695 -14.37 -18.85 34.82
CA SER A 695 -13.43 -19.91 35.18
C SER A 695 -12.93 -20.73 33.98
N GLY A 696 -11.85 -20.29 33.33
CA GLY A 696 -11.38 -20.91 32.07
C GLY A 696 -10.76 -19.99 31.02
N GLY A 697 -10.50 -18.71 31.30
CA GLY A 697 -9.72 -17.89 30.37
C GLY A 697 -10.53 -17.32 29.18
N VAL A 698 -11.86 -17.45 29.15
CA VAL A 698 -12.70 -17.07 28.00
C VAL A 698 -13.42 -15.74 28.25
N MET A 699 -13.32 -14.83 27.28
CA MET A 699 -14.01 -13.54 27.27
C MET A 699 -15.03 -13.48 26.14
N SER A 700 -16.27 -13.08 26.43
CA SER A 700 -17.34 -12.97 25.44
C SER A 700 -17.69 -11.51 25.19
N ILE A 701 -17.59 -11.05 23.94
CA ILE A 701 -17.95 -9.70 23.53
C ILE A 701 -19.40 -9.72 23.03
N VAL A 702 -20.24 -8.92 23.68
CA VAL A 702 -21.69 -8.90 23.46
C VAL A 702 -22.11 -7.72 22.58
N THR A 703 -21.51 -6.55 22.79
CA THR A 703 -21.82 -5.34 22.02
C THR A 703 -20.61 -4.43 21.88
N ILE A 704 -20.74 -3.37 21.08
CA ILE A 704 -19.69 -2.38 20.84
C ILE A 704 -20.23 -0.95 20.96
N ILE A 705 -19.38 -0.03 21.37
CA ILE A 705 -19.66 1.40 21.40
C ILE A 705 -18.81 2.05 20.31
N VAL A 706 -19.47 2.67 19.33
CA VAL A 706 -18.83 3.34 18.19
C VAL A 706 -18.45 4.77 18.58
N LEU A 707 -17.18 5.15 18.36
CA LEU A 707 -16.67 6.49 18.67
C LEU A 707 -16.67 7.39 17.44
N GLY A 708 -16.85 8.71 17.65
CA GLY A 708 -16.89 9.71 16.59
C GLY A 708 -15.50 10.21 16.18
N GLN A 709 -15.36 10.66 14.93
CA GLN A 709 -14.08 11.13 14.36
C GLN A 709 -13.52 12.40 15.04
N SER A 710 -14.34 13.16 15.78
CA SER A 710 -13.89 14.32 16.58
C SER A 710 -13.11 13.96 17.83
N ASP A 711 -13.20 12.70 18.26
CA ASP A 711 -12.72 12.23 19.56
C ASP A 711 -11.34 11.55 19.44
N ALA A 712 -10.84 11.38 18.21
CA ALA A 712 -9.54 10.84 17.86
C ALA A 712 -8.66 11.94 17.23
N THR A 713 -7.49 12.20 17.79
CA THR A 713 -6.50 13.08 17.15
C THR A 713 -5.86 12.35 15.97
N GLU A 714 -5.69 13.01 14.82
CA GLU A 714 -5.31 12.43 13.51
C GLU A 714 -4.11 11.46 13.51
N ASP A 715 -3.22 11.51 14.52
CA ASP A 715 -2.01 10.67 14.61
C ASP A 715 -1.90 9.80 15.88
N ARG A 716 -2.94 9.70 16.72
CA ARG A 716 -2.91 8.87 17.95
C ARG A 716 -4.23 8.16 18.21
N VAL A 717 -4.19 6.83 18.24
CA VAL A 717 -5.33 5.96 18.56
C VAL A 717 -5.50 5.81 20.08
N GLU A 718 -5.54 6.92 20.81
CA GLU A 718 -5.73 6.93 22.27
C GLU A 718 -7.16 7.41 22.61
N ILE A 719 -7.90 6.64 23.42
CA ILE A 719 -9.24 7.01 23.90
C ILE A 719 -9.10 7.91 25.12
N SER A 720 -9.79 9.05 25.12
CA SER A 720 -9.78 9.97 26.27
C SER A 720 -10.43 9.33 27.51
N PRO A 721 -9.92 9.61 28.73
CA PRO A 721 -10.51 9.08 29.96
C PRO A 721 -12.00 9.46 30.16
N GLU A 722 -12.42 10.61 29.63
CA GLU A 722 -13.81 11.07 29.66
C GLU A 722 -14.73 10.15 28.84
N VAL A 723 -14.27 9.74 27.66
CA VAL A 723 -14.99 8.81 26.79
C VAL A 723 -15.03 7.41 27.40
N LEU A 724 -13.94 6.95 28.03
CA LEU A 724 -13.92 5.67 28.76
C LEU A 724 -14.89 5.67 29.95
N SER A 725 -14.98 6.77 30.70
CA SER A 725 -15.93 6.90 31.82
C SER A 725 -17.38 6.82 31.32
N SER A 726 -17.71 7.58 30.26
CA SER A 726 -19.06 7.56 29.67
C SER A 726 -19.41 6.19 29.06
N ALA A 727 -18.44 5.51 28.46
CA ALA A 727 -18.63 4.15 27.96
C ALA A 727 -18.84 3.13 29.08
N SER A 728 -18.17 3.29 30.22
CA SER A 728 -18.36 2.46 31.41
C SER A 728 -19.75 2.64 32.01
N GLU A 729 -20.23 3.88 32.14
CA GLU A 729 -21.60 4.17 32.59
C GLU A 729 -22.63 3.50 31.67
N LYS A 730 -22.45 3.58 30.36
CA LYS A 730 -23.32 2.89 29.39
C LYS A 730 -23.27 1.36 29.49
N ALA A 731 -22.10 0.80 29.77
CA ALA A 731 -21.96 -0.63 29.97
C ALA A 731 -22.71 -1.09 31.22
N GLU A 732 -22.69 -0.29 32.30
CA GLU A 732 -23.46 -0.54 33.51
C GLU A 732 -24.98 -0.43 33.29
N GLU A 733 -25.44 0.55 32.51
CA GLU A 733 -26.86 0.66 32.11
C GLU A 733 -27.32 -0.60 31.35
N LEU A 734 -26.51 -1.06 30.38
CA LEU A 734 -26.80 -2.27 29.61
C LEU A 734 -26.74 -3.54 30.47
N ALA A 735 -25.90 -3.55 31.51
CA ALA A 735 -25.84 -4.65 32.48
C ALA A 735 -27.14 -4.74 33.31
N GLN A 736 -27.69 -3.59 33.72
CA GLN A 736 -28.95 -3.53 34.47
C GLN A 736 -30.14 -3.98 33.63
N VAL A 737 -30.21 -3.58 32.36
CA VAL A 737 -31.31 -3.93 31.44
C VAL A 737 -31.33 -5.41 31.11
N ASN A 738 -30.15 -6.02 30.90
CA ASN A 738 -30.05 -7.41 30.46
C ASN A 738 -29.84 -8.42 31.59
N HIS A 739 -29.70 -7.97 32.85
CA HIS A 739 -29.38 -8.79 34.02
C HIS A 739 -28.07 -9.61 33.91
N PHE A 740 -27.12 -9.17 33.09
CA PHE A 740 -25.80 -9.77 32.93
C PHE A 740 -24.69 -8.76 33.27
N PRO A 741 -23.58 -9.18 33.90
CA PRO A 741 -22.48 -8.27 34.25
C PRO A 741 -21.66 -7.89 33.01
N LEU A 742 -22.02 -6.77 32.37
CA LEU A 742 -21.30 -6.20 31.25
C LEU A 742 -20.31 -5.13 31.71
N ARG A 743 -19.12 -5.11 31.12
CA ARG A 743 -18.10 -4.07 31.31
C ARG A 743 -17.40 -3.77 29.99
N VAL A 744 -16.68 -2.66 29.93
CA VAL A 744 -15.75 -2.39 28.84
C VAL A 744 -14.57 -3.34 28.96
N VAL A 745 -14.36 -4.18 27.96
CA VAL A 745 -13.36 -5.28 27.98
C VAL A 745 -12.23 -5.10 26.98
N GLY A 746 -12.36 -4.14 26.07
CA GLY A 746 -11.35 -3.91 25.05
C GLY A 746 -11.70 -2.78 24.11
N TRP A 747 -10.89 -2.64 23.07
CA TRP A 747 -11.05 -1.63 22.03
C TRP A 747 -10.79 -2.24 20.65
N TYR A 748 -11.25 -1.57 19.60
CA TYR A 748 -10.95 -1.96 18.23
C TYR A 748 -10.67 -0.75 17.34
N HIS A 749 -9.84 -0.95 16.31
CA HIS A 749 -9.67 -0.01 15.22
C HIS A 749 -9.51 -0.71 13.86
N SER A 750 -9.56 0.07 12.78
CA SER A 750 -9.44 -0.45 11.42
C SER A 750 -8.15 0.00 10.73
N HIS A 751 -7.49 -0.91 9.99
CA HIS A 751 -6.43 -0.58 9.03
C HIS A 751 -6.97 -0.68 7.59
N PRO A 752 -7.34 0.45 6.95
CA PRO A 752 -7.95 0.44 5.62
C PRO A 752 -6.95 0.14 4.48
N GLU A 753 -5.69 0.62 4.57
CA GLU A 753 -4.67 0.44 3.51
C GLU A 753 -3.32 -0.13 4.00
N ILE A 754 -3.20 -0.50 5.27
CA ILE A 754 -1.95 -0.95 5.91
C ILE A 754 -2.00 -2.46 6.22
N THR A 755 -0.86 -3.16 6.10
CA THR A 755 -0.72 -4.59 6.39
C THR A 755 -0.74 -4.93 7.90
N VAL A 756 -0.64 -6.23 8.18
CA VAL A 756 -1.34 -7.01 9.21
C VAL A 756 -0.60 -7.22 10.57
N PRO A 757 0.52 -6.55 10.93
CA PRO A 757 0.93 -6.47 12.34
C PRO A 757 0.44 -5.17 13.01
N PRO A 758 0.18 -5.19 14.33
CA PRO A 758 -0.06 -3.97 15.07
C PRO A 758 1.14 -3.02 14.94
N SER A 759 0.88 -1.73 14.81
CA SER A 759 1.94 -0.73 14.84
C SER A 759 2.57 -0.67 16.24
N HIS A 760 3.77 -0.10 16.33
CA HIS A 760 4.40 0.15 17.64
C HIS A 760 3.50 1.02 18.54
N ILE A 761 2.74 1.95 17.94
CA ILE A 761 1.79 2.82 18.65
C ILE A 761 0.62 1.99 19.20
N ASP A 762 0.08 1.06 18.41
CA ASP A 762 -1.01 0.18 18.86
C ASP A 762 -0.57 -0.70 20.05
N LEU A 763 0.67 -1.19 20.01
CA LEU A 763 1.25 -1.98 21.10
C LEU A 763 1.46 -1.14 22.36
N GLU A 764 1.98 0.08 22.24
CA GLU A 764 2.18 1.00 23.36
C GLU A 764 0.83 1.39 24.01
N THR A 765 -0.17 1.71 23.20
CA THR A 765 -1.54 1.99 23.65
C THR A 765 -2.15 0.76 24.34
N GLN A 766 -1.98 -0.43 23.76
CA GLN A 766 -2.48 -1.68 24.35
C GLN A 766 -1.80 -1.99 25.69
N ILE A 767 -0.48 -1.77 25.82
CA ILE A 767 0.25 -1.90 27.08
C ILE A 767 -0.27 -0.89 28.11
N GLY A 768 -0.58 0.33 27.67
CA GLY A 768 -1.23 1.35 28.48
C GLY A 768 -2.57 0.86 29.05
N TYR A 769 -3.44 0.29 28.23
CA TYR A 769 -4.72 -0.23 28.71
C TYR A 769 -4.59 -1.50 29.57
N GLN A 770 -3.64 -2.38 29.26
CA GLN A 770 -3.39 -3.57 30.07
C GLN A 770 -2.78 -3.24 31.43
N SER A 771 -2.14 -2.07 31.58
CA SER A 771 -1.74 -1.58 32.91
C SER A 771 -2.92 -1.18 33.81
N LEU A 772 -4.09 -0.92 33.21
CA LEU A 772 -5.34 -0.61 33.93
C LEU A 772 -6.19 -1.86 34.19
N ASP A 773 -6.31 -2.75 33.20
CA ASP A 773 -6.94 -4.07 33.34
C ASP A 773 -6.13 -5.12 32.55
N ASP A 774 -5.50 -6.07 33.26
CA ASP A 774 -4.70 -7.16 32.69
C ASP A 774 -5.46 -7.98 31.63
N SER A 775 -6.80 -7.97 31.67
CA SER A 775 -7.68 -8.69 30.74
C SER A 775 -8.18 -7.86 29.56
N PHE A 776 -7.71 -6.63 29.41
CA PHE A 776 -8.10 -5.74 28.31
C PHE A 776 -7.50 -6.22 26.98
N ILE A 777 -8.31 -6.22 25.91
CA ILE A 777 -7.90 -6.69 24.57
C ILE A 777 -7.99 -5.58 23.51
N GLY A 778 -7.15 -5.68 22.48
CA GLY A 778 -7.26 -4.89 21.26
C GLY A 778 -7.71 -5.74 20.07
N LEU A 779 -8.54 -5.20 19.19
CA LEU A 779 -8.95 -5.82 17.94
C LEU A 779 -8.61 -4.94 16.73
N ILE A 780 -7.87 -5.48 15.76
CA ILE A 780 -7.60 -4.78 14.50
C ILE A 780 -8.42 -5.41 13.38
N VAL A 781 -9.19 -4.58 12.69
CA VAL A 781 -9.94 -4.94 11.48
C VAL A 781 -9.15 -4.51 10.26
N SER A 782 -8.48 -5.44 9.59
CA SER A 782 -7.79 -5.15 8.32
C SER A 782 -8.71 -5.38 7.13
N LEU A 783 -8.76 -4.39 6.23
CA LEU A 783 -9.59 -4.44 5.02
C LEU A 783 -8.82 -4.93 3.78
N GLN A 784 -7.49 -5.07 3.86
CA GLN A 784 -6.65 -5.53 2.76
C GLN A 784 -6.60 -7.08 2.69
N SER A 785 -6.98 -7.64 1.54
CA SER A 785 -6.69 -9.04 1.20
C SER A 785 -5.49 -9.13 0.25
N HIS A 786 -4.32 -9.55 0.72
CA HIS A 786 -3.27 -10.03 -0.20
C HIS A 786 -3.69 -11.41 -0.77
N GLN A 787 -3.43 -11.61 -2.06
CA GLN A 787 -3.89 -12.72 -2.91
C GLN A 787 -3.49 -14.12 -2.39
N ALA A 788 -4.39 -15.12 -2.52
CA ALA A 788 -4.15 -16.41 -3.22
C ALA A 788 -5.21 -17.50 -2.92
N TYR A 789 -5.93 -17.49 -1.80
CA TYR A 789 -6.95 -18.51 -1.50
C TYR A 789 -8.27 -17.88 -1.04
N LYS A 790 -9.40 -18.39 -1.57
CA LYS A 790 -10.76 -18.02 -1.18
C LYS A 790 -10.96 -18.28 0.33
N ARG A 791 -10.87 -17.25 1.20
CA ARG A 791 -11.45 -17.16 2.56
C ARG A 791 -11.28 -15.72 3.13
N PRO A 792 -12.10 -15.30 4.14
CA PRO A 792 -12.53 -13.90 4.33
C PRO A 792 -11.51 -12.99 5.05
N LYS A 793 -11.88 -11.71 5.13
CA LYS A 793 -11.24 -10.58 5.83
C LYS A 793 -10.68 -11.01 7.19
N LYS A 794 -9.41 -10.68 7.48
CA LYS A 794 -8.73 -11.09 8.71
C LYS A 794 -9.02 -10.10 9.84
N LEU A 795 -9.47 -10.61 10.97
CA LEU A 795 -9.51 -9.90 12.24
C LEU A 795 -8.27 -10.32 13.04
N LEU A 796 -7.62 -9.40 13.71
CA LEU A 796 -6.43 -9.67 14.54
C LEU A 796 -6.76 -9.33 15.99
N LEU A 797 -6.37 -10.21 16.90
CA LEU A 797 -6.43 -9.95 18.34
C LEU A 797 -5.05 -9.51 18.83
N MET A 798 -5.00 -8.42 19.59
CA MET A 798 -3.82 -7.93 20.27
C MET A 798 -3.90 -8.24 21.77
N ASP A 799 -2.83 -8.85 22.28
CA ASP A 799 -2.58 -9.04 23.71
C ASP A 799 -1.06 -8.85 23.93
N ALA A 800 -0.64 -7.85 24.71
CA ALA A 800 0.78 -7.51 24.84
C ALA A 800 1.56 -8.56 25.66
N MET A 801 0.87 -9.44 26.40
CA MET A 801 1.49 -10.53 27.17
C MET A 801 1.76 -11.80 26.34
N LYS A 802 1.21 -11.91 25.11
CA LYS A 802 1.37 -13.07 24.24
C LYS A 802 1.71 -12.64 22.81
N GLU A 803 3.00 -12.65 22.46
CA GLU A 803 3.45 -12.61 21.05
C GLU A 803 3.11 -13.91 20.27
N LYS A 804 1.87 -14.40 20.34
CA LYS A 804 1.44 -15.59 19.59
C LYS A 804 0.05 -15.41 18.98
N HIS A 805 -0.05 -15.77 17.70
CA HIS A 805 -1.29 -15.91 16.95
C HIS A 805 -2.27 -16.83 17.70
N LEU A 806 -3.29 -16.26 18.35
CA LEU A 806 -4.42 -17.02 18.86
C LEU A 806 -5.29 -17.49 17.69
N LYS A 807 -5.53 -18.80 17.61
CA LYS A 807 -6.38 -19.41 16.58
C LYS A 807 -7.83 -18.97 16.80
N PHE A 808 -8.44 -18.39 15.77
CA PHE A 808 -9.87 -18.08 15.74
C PHE A 808 -10.69 -19.37 15.63
N ALA A 809 -11.66 -19.53 16.54
CA ALA A 809 -12.88 -20.29 16.28
C ALA A 809 -14.00 -19.25 16.14
N VAL A 810 -14.41 -18.97 14.91
CA VAL A 810 -15.73 -18.38 14.65
C VAL A 810 -16.66 -19.58 14.59
N GLU A 811 -17.51 -19.76 15.59
CA GLU A 811 -18.64 -20.70 15.48
C GLU A 811 -19.77 -20.08 14.66
#